data_AF-A0A841SU85-F1
#
_entry.id   AF-A0A841SU85-F1
#
_cell.length_a   1.000
_cell.length_b   1.000
_cell.length_c   1.000
_cell.angle_alpha   90.00
_cell.angle_beta   90.00
_cell.angle_gamma   90.00
#
_symmetry.space_group_name_H-M   'P 1'
#
loop_
_entity.id
_entity.type
_entity.pdbx_description
1 polymer ?
#
loop_
_entity_poly.entity_id
_entity_poly.type
_entity_poly.pdbx_seq_one_letter_code
_entity_poly.pdbx_strand_id
1 'polypeptide(L)'
;MQAIRHRHSTFFNVVLLTLLFAGTIMPSFVNYAYADASWPASPPAAVCTDPRLLSGPSVAPDGAVIVPAGDNGGFDFNRPGATFWFEPGTHTLADDIYGQIQAKANTTYIGAPGAILDGRNNNLYAFTGDVPNVTIQHLTITNFGRGNDNNNEGVVNHDAGTGWTIQYNTISNNDGAGVFLGTDNVVRYNCLKDNGQYGFSMYKPPIEGDSAIKNIVLDHNEIAGNNTDNWEAQIPGCGCTGGGKFWDVEGAKITNNYIHDNKGTGLWADTNNIDFLIEGNWIDHNDGEGIWYEISYNATIRNNTISRNAWVSGNNNQGSPGPAIYLSESGGDARLASTVSGAPKIRIYDNSFIDNFSGVSIYENANRFCNSNGNTSTGYCTPFVDPTIIPDTGRSYDYPNPISDAHPCYTDIASEPYKTDCRWHASNIEVNNNEFHFDENVVPCAGTYCGVQALIATGADNIPWSPYTVAGIQEDVMFGNHNRFHDNQYVGNWRFAQGYGEAVSFNTWRSAPFSQDRNSTFDGDPDFGGSSGGTPSAEPAAPAANDLDADSATLEDSIGKWQNWYSASVTQSAHEANSGTHSLRIDVTDPWGWGAALSNWPGFSTTAGLKKLSFWGKLGSGTSLQPRMIVKWLDSNNMVLQTNELKSPALTAEWQQSSALVDAPEGASTVLVSLIGSGNPGDYLYLDDMVVGDAPNALDADTAGGEASAGLWQSWYSASVTASTYEAHRGTGSLRVDVADSWGWGIVTANWPGFTASAGNKRVSYWAKQGTGSLSEVTLRVKWFDRSQTLLQTDLIPLSGLSTNWQRADANIAAPNGTANVYLEIYSPSGAPGDSLYLDEIVIADSN
;
A
#
# COMPACT_ATOMS: atom_id res chain seq x y z
N MET A 1 11.31 8.37 53.56
CA MET A 1 12.41 7.43 53.21
C MET A 1 11.77 6.06 53.14
N GLN A 2 11.40 5.62 51.94
CA GLN A 2 12.16 4.63 51.15
C GLN A 2 12.49 3.38 51.98
N ALA A 3 12.29 2.13 51.56
CA ALA A 3 11.72 1.55 50.35
C ALA A 3 11.92 0.02 50.52
N ILE A 4 10.94 -0.78 50.09
CA ILE A 4 11.12 -1.93 49.17
C ILE A 4 11.92 -3.16 49.67
N ARG A 5 11.32 -4.37 49.66
CA ARG A 5 11.42 -5.40 48.58
C ARG A 5 10.89 -6.81 48.96
N HIS A 6 10.15 -7.37 48.00
CA HIS A 6 10.16 -8.76 47.48
C HIS A 6 9.29 -9.92 48.03
N ARG A 7 8.34 -10.30 47.14
CA ARG A 7 8.19 -11.57 46.37
C ARG A 7 7.49 -12.80 46.99
N HIS A 8 6.45 -13.18 46.23
CA HIS A 8 6.05 -14.48 45.68
C HIS A 8 5.25 -15.52 46.49
N SER A 9 4.09 -15.83 45.87
CA SER A 9 3.55 -17.17 45.52
C SER A 9 2.99 -18.06 46.64
N THR A 10 1.73 -18.50 46.49
CA THR A 10 1.36 -19.94 46.59
C THR A 10 -0.08 -20.23 46.17
N PHE A 11 -0.26 -21.48 45.71
CA PHE A 11 -1.41 -22.13 45.06
C PHE A 11 -2.58 -22.55 45.99
N PHE A 12 -3.78 -22.57 45.39
CA PHE A 12 -4.93 -23.50 45.47
C PHE A 12 -5.21 -24.37 46.73
N ASN A 13 -6.48 -24.39 47.14
CA ASN A 13 -7.23 -25.65 47.36
C ASN A 13 -8.77 -25.42 47.39
N VAL A 14 -9.50 -26.32 46.74
CA VAL A 14 -10.97 -26.38 46.64
C VAL A 14 -11.50 -27.47 47.58
N VAL A 15 -12.66 -27.24 48.21
CA VAL A 15 -13.47 -28.27 48.86
C VAL A 15 -14.90 -28.20 48.32
N LEU A 16 -15.44 -29.36 47.93
CA LEU A 16 -16.80 -29.54 47.43
C LEU A 16 -17.68 -30.13 48.54
N LEU A 17 -18.93 -29.68 48.68
CA LEU A 17 -19.98 -30.36 49.44
C LEU A 17 -21.33 -30.24 48.73
N THR A 18 -22.03 -31.36 48.60
CA THR A 18 -23.34 -31.54 47.99
C THR A 18 -24.45 -31.66 49.03
N LEU A 19 -25.66 -31.09 48.77
CA LEU A 19 -26.97 -31.66 49.15
C LEU A 19 -28.16 -30.92 48.50
N LEU A 20 -29.16 -31.70 48.08
CA LEU A 20 -30.39 -31.39 47.35
C LEU A 20 -31.49 -30.67 48.18
N PHE A 21 -32.38 -29.89 47.53
CA PHE A 21 -33.85 -30.18 47.42
C PHE A 21 -34.64 -29.17 46.53
N ALA A 22 -35.40 -29.73 45.58
CA ALA A 22 -36.68 -29.34 44.95
C ALA A 22 -37.09 -27.87 44.69
N GLY A 23 -37.13 -27.50 43.39
CA GLY A 23 -38.38 -27.37 42.62
C GLY A 23 -39.27 -26.12 42.78
N THR A 24 -38.92 -25.04 42.08
CA THR A 24 -39.89 -24.11 41.44
C THR A 24 -39.32 -23.65 40.10
N ILE A 25 -40.11 -23.80 39.03
CA ILE A 25 -39.77 -23.43 37.66
C ILE A 25 -39.69 -21.91 37.58
N MET A 26 -38.48 -21.38 37.42
CA MET A 26 -38.21 -20.03 36.91
C MET A 26 -37.63 -20.17 35.50
N PRO A 27 -38.00 -19.32 34.54
CA PRO A 27 -37.37 -19.34 33.23
C PRO A 27 -35.87 -19.14 33.44
N SER A 28 -35.10 -20.09 32.94
CA SER A 28 -33.64 -20.05 32.95
C SER A 28 -33.18 -18.76 32.29
N PHE A 29 -32.64 -17.85 33.10
CA PHE A 29 -31.59 -16.97 32.64
C PHE A 29 -30.46 -17.88 32.19
N VAL A 30 -30.39 -18.11 30.88
CA VAL A 30 -29.22 -18.67 30.25
C VAL A 30 -28.13 -17.65 30.54
N ASN A 31 -27.22 -17.99 31.47
CA ASN A 31 -25.89 -17.44 31.46
C ASN A 31 -25.38 -17.64 30.04
N TYR A 32 -25.31 -16.56 29.26
CA TYR A 32 -24.45 -16.51 28.10
C TYR A 32 -23.04 -16.77 28.64
N ALA A 33 -22.65 -18.04 28.63
CA ALA A 33 -21.26 -18.40 28.52
C ALA A 33 -20.71 -17.54 27.40
N TYR A 34 -19.64 -16.81 27.67
CA TYR A 34 -18.81 -16.17 26.66
C TYR A 34 -18.59 -17.21 25.55
N ALA A 35 -19.36 -17.08 24.46
CA ALA A 35 -19.01 -17.76 23.22
C ALA A 35 -17.63 -17.20 22.87
N ASP A 36 -16.68 -18.08 22.56
CA ASP A 36 -15.45 -17.67 21.87
C ASP A 36 -15.90 -16.83 20.68
N ALA A 37 -15.75 -15.51 20.78
CA ALA A 37 -16.36 -14.58 19.85
C ALA A 37 -15.49 -14.55 18.60
N SER A 38 -15.80 -15.44 17.65
CA SER A 38 -15.30 -15.33 16.29
C SER A 38 -15.86 -14.07 15.62
N TRP A 39 -15.14 -13.51 14.65
CA TRP A 39 -15.67 -12.50 13.73
C TRP A 39 -17.02 -12.92 13.11
N PRO A 40 -17.88 -11.96 12.73
CA PRO A 40 -19.22 -12.25 12.24
C PRO A 40 -19.19 -12.98 10.88
N ALA A 41 -19.91 -14.10 10.76
CA ALA A 41 -20.05 -14.85 9.50
C ALA A 41 -21.15 -14.30 8.57
N SER A 42 -21.91 -13.30 9.03
CA SER A 42 -22.86 -12.52 8.23
C SER A 42 -22.96 -11.09 8.80
N PRO A 43 -23.39 -10.09 8.02
CA PRO A 43 -23.58 -8.73 8.52
C PRO A 43 -24.39 -8.69 9.83
N PRO A 44 -23.84 -8.08 10.91
CA PRO A 44 -24.49 -8.07 12.23
C PRO A 44 -25.68 -7.10 12.32
N ALA A 45 -25.76 -6.12 11.41
CA ALA A 45 -26.73 -5.03 11.46
C ALA A 45 -27.26 -4.64 10.06
N ALA A 46 -28.10 -5.49 9.47
CA ALA A 46 -28.84 -5.18 8.24
C ALA A 46 -30.12 -4.36 8.54
N VAL A 47 -29.96 -3.18 9.13
CA VAL A 47 -31.05 -2.32 9.62
C VAL A 47 -31.90 -1.74 8.49
N CYS A 48 -31.32 -1.27 7.39
CA CYS A 48 -32.01 -0.57 6.30
C CYS A 48 -33.10 -1.41 5.62
N THR A 49 -32.99 -2.74 5.71
CA THR A 49 -33.94 -3.68 5.10
C THR A 49 -34.90 -4.31 6.11
N ASP A 50 -34.81 -3.98 7.41
CA ASP A 50 -35.71 -4.49 8.45
C ASP A 50 -36.71 -3.43 8.93
N PRO A 51 -37.88 -3.32 8.27
CA PRO A 51 -38.90 -2.34 8.67
C PRO A 51 -39.46 -2.58 10.07
N ARG A 52 -39.25 -3.77 10.67
CA ARG A 52 -39.72 -4.07 12.03
C ARG A 52 -38.90 -3.35 13.10
N LEU A 53 -37.61 -3.12 12.83
CA LEU A 53 -36.72 -2.37 13.73
C LEU A 53 -37.00 -0.86 13.64
N LEU A 54 -37.27 -0.38 12.43
CA LEU A 54 -37.43 1.05 12.14
C LEU A 54 -38.84 1.57 12.45
N SER A 55 -39.83 0.68 12.54
CA SER A 55 -41.21 1.05 12.87
C SER A 55 -41.37 1.42 14.35
N GLY A 56 -41.78 2.66 14.63
CA GLY A 56 -42.08 3.12 15.98
C GLY A 56 -43.45 2.69 16.51
N PRO A 57 -43.86 3.23 17.68
CA PRO A 57 -45.13 2.87 18.31
C PRO A 57 -46.32 3.39 17.49
N SER A 58 -47.31 2.52 17.24
CA SER A 58 -48.53 2.84 16.49
C SER A 58 -49.51 3.75 17.23
N VAL A 59 -49.27 3.98 18.53
CA VAL A 59 -50.03 4.88 19.38
C VAL A 59 -49.03 5.80 20.10
N ALA A 60 -49.37 7.08 20.18
CA ALA A 60 -48.58 8.06 20.92
C ALA A 60 -48.33 7.58 22.36
N PRO A 61 -47.09 7.62 22.87
CA PRO A 61 -46.81 7.34 24.28
C PRO A 61 -47.59 8.29 25.20
N ASP A 62 -47.90 7.82 26.41
CA ASP A 62 -48.62 8.61 27.40
C ASP A 62 -47.91 9.95 27.67
N GLY A 63 -48.65 11.06 27.52
CA GLY A 63 -48.13 12.42 27.71
C GLY A 63 -47.32 12.98 26.54
N ALA A 64 -47.16 12.24 25.44
CA ALA A 64 -46.52 12.77 24.24
C ALA A 64 -47.37 13.86 23.57
N VAL A 65 -46.69 14.87 23.05
CA VAL A 65 -47.27 15.90 22.19
C VAL A 65 -47.36 15.32 20.79
N ILE A 66 -48.58 15.20 20.27
CA ILE A 66 -48.83 14.71 18.91
C ILE A 66 -48.45 15.81 17.91
N VAL A 67 -47.54 15.48 17.00
CA VAL A 67 -47.19 16.30 15.84
C VAL A 67 -48.01 15.78 14.66
N PRO A 68 -48.97 16.56 14.12
CA PRO A 68 -49.80 16.10 13.01
C PRO A 68 -49.00 16.04 11.70
N ALA A 69 -49.31 15.07 10.85
CA ALA A 69 -48.72 15.00 9.51
C ALA A 69 -49.10 16.22 8.66
N GLY A 70 -48.21 16.64 7.77
CA GLY A 70 -48.33 17.81 6.91
C GLY A 70 -47.33 18.91 7.26
N ASP A 71 -47.77 20.16 7.15
CA ASP A 71 -46.94 21.33 7.43
C ASP A 71 -46.74 21.54 8.94
N ASN A 72 -45.50 21.43 9.39
CA ASN A 72 -45.08 21.68 10.77
C ASN A 72 -44.20 22.93 10.91
N GLY A 73 -44.14 23.81 9.91
CA GLY A 73 -43.37 25.05 9.97
C GLY A 73 -43.81 26.01 11.08
N GLY A 74 -45.08 25.94 11.49
CA GLY A 74 -45.62 26.69 12.64
C GLY A 74 -45.73 25.88 13.94
N PHE A 75 -45.23 24.64 13.97
CA PHE A 75 -45.37 23.79 15.15
C PHE A 75 -44.40 24.18 16.26
N ASP A 76 -44.90 24.27 17.49
CA ASP A 76 -44.10 24.67 18.65
C ASP A 76 -43.32 23.49 19.23
N PHE A 77 -42.07 23.35 18.75
CA PHE A 77 -41.08 22.42 19.30
C PHE A 77 -40.32 22.96 20.53
N ASN A 78 -40.58 24.19 20.97
CA ASN A 78 -39.85 24.83 22.07
C ASN A 78 -40.37 24.38 23.44
N ARG A 79 -40.31 23.07 23.70
CA ARG A 79 -40.80 22.43 24.93
C ARG A 79 -39.70 21.50 25.49
N PRO A 80 -38.79 22.04 26.33
CA PRO A 80 -37.76 21.24 26.97
C PRO A 80 -38.36 20.08 27.77
N GLY A 81 -37.77 18.88 27.67
CA GLY A 81 -38.26 17.69 28.37
C GLY A 81 -39.52 17.05 27.78
N ALA A 82 -40.07 17.59 26.68
CA ALA A 82 -41.24 17.00 26.05
C ALA A 82 -40.90 15.76 25.24
N THR A 83 -41.88 14.87 25.08
CA THR A 83 -41.87 13.83 24.06
C THR A 83 -42.77 14.27 22.91
N PHE A 84 -42.20 14.43 21.72
CA PHE A 84 -42.94 14.68 20.49
C PHE A 84 -43.13 13.36 19.74
N TRP A 85 -44.37 13.05 19.38
CA TRP A 85 -44.70 11.87 18.59
C TRP A 85 -45.28 12.30 17.24
N PHE A 86 -44.58 11.97 16.16
CA PHE A 86 -44.94 12.30 14.79
C PHE A 86 -45.94 11.26 14.26
N GLU A 87 -47.13 11.70 13.86
CA GLU A 87 -48.16 10.84 13.27
C GLU A 87 -47.67 10.11 12.01
N PRO A 88 -48.33 9.01 11.58
CA PRO A 88 -48.04 8.41 10.29
C PRO A 88 -48.22 9.41 9.15
N GLY A 89 -47.20 9.55 8.29
CA GLY A 89 -47.23 10.45 7.14
C GLY A 89 -46.01 11.35 7.04
N THR A 90 -46.05 12.26 6.07
CA THR A 90 -44.96 13.21 5.82
C THR A 90 -45.12 14.47 6.65
N HIS A 91 -44.03 14.93 7.24
CA HIS A 91 -43.89 16.12 8.05
C HIS A 91 -42.88 17.06 7.39
N THR A 92 -43.29 18.27 7.07
CA THR A 92 -42.44 19.27 6.42
C THR A 92 -42.19 20.44 7.36
N LEU A 93 -41.00 21.03 7.30
CA LEU A 93 -40.65 22.20 8.10
C LEU A 93 -40.93 23.50 7.34
N ALA A 94 -40.68 24.63 8.01
CA ALA A 94 -40.90 25.96 7.46
C ALA A 94 -40.23 26.11 6.09
N ASP A 95 -40.85 26.93 5.22
CA ASP A 95 -40.36 27.20 3.87
C ASP A 95 -39.19 28.21 3.90
N ASP A 96 -38.10 27.82 4.56
CA ASP A 96 -36.89 28.60 4.79
C ASP A 96 -35.67 27.67 4.84
N ILE A 97 -34.51 28.13 4.39
CA ILE A 97 -33.30 27.32 4.34
C ILE A 97 -32.86 26.80 5.73
N TYR A 98 -33.18 27.54 6.79
CA TYR A 98 -32.94 27.18 8.19
C TYR A 98 -34.25 26.79 8.92
N GLY A 99 -35.27 26.40 8.15
CA GLY A 99 -36.46 25.74 8.68
C GLY A 99 -36.10 24.37 9.27
N GLN A 100 -35.77 24.35 10.55
CA GLN A 100 -35.23 23.18 11.26
C GLN A 100 -35.87 23.03 12.64
N ILE A 101 -35.77 21.84 13.23
CA ILE A 101 -36.10 21.64 14.64
C ILE A 101 -34.91 22.08 15.48
N GLN A 102 -35.03 23.20 16.17
CA GLN A 102 -34.08 23.60 17.22
C GLN A 102 -34.39 22.80 18.49
N ALA A 103 -33.65 21.74 18.72
CA ALA A 103 -33.83 20.83 19.82
C ALA A 103 -33.70 21.55 21.17
N LYS A 104 -34.36 20.98 22.19
CA LYS A 104 -34.29 21.44 23.57
C LYS A 104 -33.78 20.31 24.45
N ALA A 105 -33.13 20.68 25.55
CA ALA A 105 -32.52 19.70 26.44
C ALA A 105 -33.55 18.68 26.96
N ASN A 106 -33.14 17.42 27.04
CA ASN A 106 -33.94 16.30 27.54
C ASN A 106 -35.21 16.00 26.72
N THR A 107 -35.30 16.49 25.47
CA THR A 107 -36.46 16.28 24.60
C THR A 107 -36.34 14.96 23.81
N THR A 108 -37.46 14.28 23.61
CA THR A 108 -37.54 13.05 22.82
C THR A 108 -38.41 13.26 21.58
N TYR A 109 -37.94 12.82 20.41
CA TYR A 109 -38.65 12.85 19.13
C TYR A 109 -38.85 11.41 18.64
N ILE A 110 -40.10 11.01 18.42
CA ILE A 110 -40.48 9.63 18.10
C ILE A 110 -41.37 9.62 16.86
N GLY A 111 -41.04 8.82 15.85
CA GLY A 111 -41.93 8.57 14.72
C GLY A 111 -42.95 7.45 14.98
N ALA A 112 -44.18 7.63 14.51
CA ALA A 112 -45.11 6.53 14.30
C ALA A 112 -44.64 5.65 13.12
N PRO A 113 -45.24 4.45 12.91
CA PRO A 113 -45.02 3.69 11.69
C PRO A 113 -45.29 4.54 10.44
N GLY A 114 -44.25 4.77 9.62
CA GLY A 114 -44.35 5.58 8.41
C GLY A 114 -44.29 7.09 8.62
N ALA A 115 -43.84 7.58 9.78
CA ALA A 115 -43.53 9.00 9.98
C ALA A 115 -42.24 9.40 9.23
N ILE A 116 -42.37 10.38 8.33
CA ILE A 116 -41.28 10.87 7.49
C ILE A 116 -41.10 12.36 7.75
N LEU A 117 -39.92 12.76 8.23
CA LEU A 117 -39.49 14.15 8.28
C LEU A 117 -38.75 14.48 6.97
N ASP A 118 -39.37 15.32 6.14
CA ASP A 118 -38.93 15.60 4.77
C ASP A 118 -38.50 17.07 4.64
N GLY A 119 -37.21 17.28 4.34
CA GLY A 119 -36.61 18.59 4.12
C GLY A 119 -36.95 19.21 2.77
N ARG A 120 -37.62 18.47 1.86
CA ARG A 120 -38.07 18.90 0.52
C ARG A 120 -36.96 19.41 -0.40
N ASN A 121 -35.71 19.02 -0.13
CA ASN A 121 -34.50 19.61 -0.70
C ASN A 121 -34.48 21.14 -0.59
N ASN A 122 -34.98 21.66 0.54
CA ASN A 122 -35.08 23.10 0.82
C ASN A 122 -34.45 23.45 2.17
N ASN A 123 -34.71 22.64 3.20
CA ASN A 123 -34.15 22.82 4.53
C ASN A 123 -32.77 22.15 4.61
N LEU A 124 -31.76 22.83 5.16
CA LEU A 124 -30.41 22.26 5.27
C LEU A 124 -30.31 21.18 6.37
N TYR A 125 -31.01 21.38 7.49
CA TYR A 125 -30.85 20.55 8.68
C TYR A 125 -32.21 20.14 9.27
N ALA A 126 -32.27 18.92 9.81
CA ALA A 126 -33.45 18.40 10.48
C ALA A 126 -33.48 18.79 11.96
N PHE A 127 -32.38 18.54 12.67
CA PHE A 127 -32.24 18.75 14.11
C PHE A 127 -30.95 19.48 14.45
N THR A 128 -31.07 20.62 15.14
CA THR A 128 -29.95 21.49 15.57
C THR A 128 -30.03 21.79 17.06
N GLY A 129 -28.94 22.25 17.64
CA GLY A 129 -28.83 22.77 19.00
C GLY A 129 -27.74 22.09 19.82
N ASP A 130 -26.82 22.88 20.40
CA ASP A 130 -25.88 22.42 21.43
C ASP A 130 -26.58 22.31 22.80
N VAL A 131 -27.45 21.30 22.93
CA VAL A 131 -28.20 21.00 24.15
C VAL A 131 -28.02 19.54 24.54
N PRO A 132 -28.07 19.18 25.83
CA PRO A 132 -27.81 17.81 26.23
C PRO A 132 -29.05 16.89 26.14
N ASN A 133 -28.78 15.58 26.04
CA ASN A 133 -29.74 14.50 26.29
C ASN A 133 -30.97 14.48 25.38
N VAL A 134 -30.81 14.72 24.08
CA VAL A 134 -31.92 14.59 23.12
C VAL A 134 -32.01 13.16 22.61
N THR A 135 -33.23 12.65 22.46
CA THR A 135 -33.47 11.33 21.85
C THR A 135 -34.21 11.50 20.53
N ILE A 136 -33.73 10.84 19.48
CA ILE A 136 -34.39 10.78 18.17
C ILE A 136 -34.56 9.31 17.79
N GLN A 137 -35.80 8.88 17.55
CA GLN A 137 -36.07 7.48 17.20
C GLN A 137 -37.25 7.24 16.28
N HIS A 138 -37.16 6.17 15.50
CA HIS A 138 -38.23 5.69 14.61
C HIS A 138 -38.70 6.69 13.54
N LEU A 139 -37.84 7.62 13.13
CA LEU A 139 -38.13 8.56 12.06
C LEU A 139 -37.38 8.18 10.78
N THR A 140 -38.05 8.38 9.64
CA THR A 140 -37.36 8.55 8.36
C THR A 140 -37.03 10.03 8.19
N ILE A 141 -35.76 10.39 8.01
CA ILE A 141 -35.26 11.75 7.85
C ILE A 141 -34.58 11.82 6.48
N THR A 142 -35.15 12.60 5.56
CA THR A 142 -34.77 12.57 4.14
C THR A 142 -34.90 13.92 3.46
N ASN A 143 -34.18 14.10 2.35
CA ASN A 143 -34.25 15.25 1.46
C ASN A 143 -33.87 16.58 2.16
N PHE A 144 -32.92 16.55 3.09
CA PHE A 144 -32.30 17.77 3.63
C PHE A 144 -31.07 18.15 2.79
N GLY A 145 -30.84 19.45 2.60
CA GLY A 145 -29.84 19.99 1.65
C GLY A 145 -30.46 20.44 0.32
N ARG A 146 -29.77 21.28 -0.47
CA ARG A 146 -30.29 21.83 -1.75
C ARG A 146 -29.38 21.53 -2.95
N GLY A 147 -28.46 20.58 -2.79
CA GLY A 147 -27.44 20.15 -3.73
C GLY A 147 -26.12 20.89 -3.49
N ASN A 148 -25.11 20.16 -3.01
CA ASN A 148 -23.73 20.64 -2.83
C ASN A 148 -23.60 21.93 -1.98
N ASP A 149 -24.48 22.18 -1.01
CA ASP A 149 -24.47 23.42 -0.22
C ASP A 149 -24.37 23.24 1.30
N ASN A 150 -24.16 22.01 1.77
CA ASN A 150 -23.96 21.65 3.18
C ASN A 150 -22.76 20.70 3.38
N ASN A 151 -21.69 20.91 2.58
CA ASN A 151 -20.40 20.27 2.79
C ASN A 151 -19.90 20.52 4.22
N ASN A 152 -19.41 19.47 4.89
CA ASN A 152 -18.94 19.49 6.28
C ASN A 152 -20.02 19.86 7.31
N GLU A 153 -21.30 19.64 7.00
CA GLU A 153 -22.40 19.91 7.93
C GLU A 153 -23.23 18.65 8.21
N GLY A 154 -23.76 18.54 9.42
CA GLY A 154 -24.62 17.43 9.85
C GLY A 154 -26.12 17.76 9.75
N VAL A 155 -26.91 16.87 9.18
CA VAL A 155 -28.38 17.02 9.05
C VAL A 155 -29.07 16.80 10.39
N VAL A 156 -28.64 15.77 11.12
CA VAL A 156 -29.12 15.44 12.47
C VAL A 156 -28.02 15.73 13.47
N ASN A 157 -28.37 16.39 14.59
CA ASN A 157 -27.43 16.78 15.64
C ASN A 157 -26.31 17.70 15.12
N HIS A 158 -26.67 18.64 14.26
CA HIS A 158 -25.76 19.54 13.55
C HIS A 158 -24.65 20.15 14.42
N ASP A 159 -24.97 20.55 15.66
CA ASP A 159 -24.04 21.21 16.57
C ASP A 159 -23.26 20.24 17.50
N ALA A 160 -23.29 18.93 17.20
CA ALA A 160 -22.64 17.88 18.00
C ALA A 160 -23.02 17.96 19.51
N GLY A 161 -24.33 18.05 19.79
CA GLY A 161 -24.87 18.12 21.13
C GLY A 161 -24.48 16.91 21.99
N THR A 162 -24.35 17.12 23.31
CA THR A 162 -23.83 16.10 24.25
C THR A 162 -24.92 15.12 24.71
N GLY A 163 -24.59 13.84 24.83
CA GLY A 163 -25.49 12.82 25.40
C GLY A 163 -26.69 12.49 24.54
N TRP A 164 -26.66 12.74 23.22
CA TRP A 164 -27.80 12.42 22.36
C TRP A 164 -27.90 10.90 22.14
N THR A 165 -29.13 10.40 22.09
CA THR A 165 -29.44 9.01 21.71
C THR A 165 -30.19 9.02 20.38
N ILE A 166 -29.55 8.52 19.33
CA ILE A 166 -30.09 8.50 17.97
C ILE A 166 -30.22 7.03 17.58
N GLN A 167 -31.45 6.53 17.50
CA GLN A 167 -31.67 5.10 17.35
C GLN A 167 -32.90 4.71 16.54
N TYR A 168 -32.84 3.58 15.83
CA TYR A 168 -33.98 3.05 15.05
C TYR A 168 -34.49 4.02 13.98
N ASN A 169 -33.64 4.88 13.43
CA ASN A 169 -34.00 5.83 12.38
C ASN A 169 -33.53 5.37 11.01
N THR A 170 -34.22 5.83 9.97
CA THR A 170 -33.68 5.90 8.61
C THR A 170 -33.25 7.32 8.34
N ILE A 171 -31.96 7.56 8.14
CA ILE A 171 -31.39 8.88 7.81
C ILE A 171 -30.72 8.73 6.46
N SER A 172 -31.41 9.19 5.41
CA SER A 172 -31.01 8.88 4.04
C SER A 172 -31.38 9.93 3.02
N ASN A 173 -30.67 9.95 1.88
CA ASN A 173 -30.90 10.89 0.78
C ASN A 173 -30.91 12.34 1.26
N ASN A 174 -29.97 12.67 2.13
CA ASN A 174 -29.70 14.05 2.53
C ASN A 174 -28.34 14.44 1.99
N ASP A 175 -28.13 15.71 1.66
CA ASP A 175 -26.79 16.19 1.36
C ASP A 175 -25.97 16.27 2.67
N GLY A 176 -24.64 16.41 2.57
CA GLY A 176 -23.77 16.53 3.75
C GLY A 176 -23.70 15.23 4.57
N ALA A 177 -23.39 15.32 5.86
CA ALA A 177 -23.38 14.17 6.76
C ALA A 177 -24.78 13.88 7.29
N GLY A 178 -25.19 12.60 7.32
CA GLY A 178 -26.50 12.20 7.86
C GLY A 178 -26.66 12.58 9.34
N VAL A 179 -25.63 12.34 10.15
CA VAL A 179 -25.63 12.66 11.59
C VAL A 179 -24.28 13.17 12.06
N PHE A 180 -24.30 14.15 12.96
CA PHE A 180 -23.12 14.58 13.71
C PHE A 180 -23.08 13.93 15.10
N LEU A 181 -21.89 13.51 15.53
CA LEU A 181 -21.68 12.88 16.83
C LEU A 181 -21.06 13.88 17.81
N GLY A 182 -21.61 13.98 19.02
CA GLY A 182 -21.06 14.79 20.11
C GLY A 182 -20.65 13.94 21.32
N THR A 183 -20.09 14.58 22.36
CA THR A 183 -19.67 13.87 23.58
C THR A 183 -20.80 13.02 24.18
N ASP A 184 -20.48 11.83 24.69
CA ASP A 184 -21.40 10.86 25.32
C ASP A 184 -22.57 10.42 24.41
N ASN A 185 -22.46 10.57 23.08
CA ASN A 185 -23.53 10.19 22.15
C ASN A 185 -23.62 8.67 21.97
N VAL A 186 -24.85 8.19 21.81
CA VAL A 186 -25.17 6.80 21.47
C VAL A 186 -25.93 6.79 20.16
N VAL A 187 -25.32 6.24 19.11
CA VAL A 187 -25.93 6.06 17.80
C VAL A 187 -26.03 4.58 17.51
N ARG A 188 -27.26 4.05 17.46
CA ARG A 188 -27.47 2.60 17.35
C ARG A 188 -28.71 2.17 16.59
N TYR A 189 -28.64 1.03 15.90
CA TYR A 189 -29.76 0.49 15.13
C TYR A 189 -30.34 1.48 14.12
N ASN A 190 -29.52 2.33 13.51
CA ASN A 190 -29.96 3.23 12.44
C ASN A 190 -29.55 2.70 11.06
N CYS A 191 -30.31 3.11 10.05
CA CYS A 191 -29.93 3.05 8.64
C CYS A 191 -29.40 4.43 8.23
N LEU A 192 -28.09 4.57 8.02
CA LEU A 192 -27.41 5.80 7.60
C LEU A 192 -26.96 5.63 6.14
N LYS A 193 -27.83 6.00 5.20
CA LYS A 193 -27.73 5.53 3.81
C LYS A 193 -27.85 6.60 2.75
N ASP A 194 -27.01 6.54 1.72
CA ASP A 194 -27.09 7.43 0.55
C ASP A 194 -27.10 8.93 0.93
N ASN A 195 -26.30 9.34 1.92
CA ASN A 195 -26.11 10.75 2.23
C ASN A 195 -24.97 11.35 1.39
N GLY A 196 -25.03 12.65 1.17
CA GLY A 196 -24.22 13.41 0.23
C GLY A 196 -22.72 13.35 0.49
N GLN A 197 -22.33 13.32 1.76
CA GLN A 197 -20.92 13.33 2.18
C GLN A 197 -20.56 12.13 3.06
N TYR A 198 -21.27 11.94 4.16
CA TYR A 198 -21.01 10.89 5.15
C TYR A 198 -22.29 10.29 5.71
N GLY A 199 -22.25 9.04 6.17
CA GLY A 199 -23.29 8.51 7.04
C GLY A 199 -23.28 9.21 8.40
N PHE A 200 -22.09 9.39 8.97
CA PHE A 200 -21.87 10.23 10.16
C PHE A 200 -20.57 11.04 10.07
N SER A 201 -20.52 12.18 10.74
CA SER A 201 -19.29 12.94 10.97
C SER A 201 -19.36 13.63 12.33
N MET A 202 -18.47 14.56 12.61
CA MET A 202 -18.48 15.38 13.82
C MET A 202 -17.58 16.59 13.69
N TYR A 203 -17.88 17.61 14.46
CA TYR A 203 -16.97 18.74 14.66
C TYR A 203 -17.28 19.44 15.98
N LYS A 204 -16.23 19.74 16.73
CA LYS A 204 -16.22 20.78 17.77
C LYS A 204 -14.91 21.56 17.67
N PRO A 205 -14.89 22.84 18.06
CA PRO A 205 -13.64 23.58 18.18
C PRO A 205 -12.65 22.84 19.09
N PRO A 206 -11.37 22.75 18.72
CA PRO A 206 -10.37 22.05 19.52
C PRO A 206 -10.18 22.69 20.90
N ILE A 207 -9.80 21.88 21.87
CA ILE A 207 -9.57 22.30 23.26
C ILE A 207 -8.09 22.16 23.58
N GLU A 208 -7.49 23.23 24.10
CA GLU A 208 -6.05 23.22 24.43
C GLU A 208 -5.77 22.16 25.50
N GLY A 209 -4.92 21.19 25.16
CA GLY A 209 -4.51 20.09 26.03
C GLY A 209 -5.58 19.02 26.29
N ASP A 210 -6.68 18.99 25.52
CA ASP A 210 -7.76 18.02 25.70
C ASP A 210 -8.49 17.69 24.38
N SER A 211 -9.14 16.53 24.29
CA SER A 211 -9.96 16.18 23.12
C SER A 211 -11.31 16.90 23.13
N ALA A 212 -11.72 17.43 21.98
CA ALA A 212 -12.97 18.18 21.82
C ALA A 212 -14.23 17.32 22.02
N ILE A 213 -14.18 16.04 21.67
CA ILE A 213 -15.31 15.10 21.76
C ILE A 213 -14.89 13.84 22.53
N LYS A 214 -15.78 13.29 23.36
CA LYS A 214 -15.46 12.11 24.18
C LYS A 214 -16.58 11.06 24.23
N ASN A 215 -16.22 9.81 24.50
CA ASN A 215 -17.14 8.72 24.86
C ASN A 215 -18.26 8.46 23.81
N ILE A 216 -17.88 8.17 22.57
CA ILE A 216 -18.83 7.83 21.51
C ILE A 216 -19.21 6.34 21.55
N VAL A 217 -20.49 6.03 21.36
CA VAL A 217 -20.97 4.68 21.08
C VAL A 217 -21.66 4.66 19.71
N LEU A 218 -21.11 3.87 18.79
CA LEU A 218 -21.68 3.57 17.48
C LEU A 218 -21.91 2.05 17.39
N ASP A 219 -23.15 1.60 17.59
CA ASP A 219 -23.46 0.18 17.78
C ASP A 219 -24.62 -0.32 16.92
N HIS A 220 -24.46 -1.44 16.21
CA HIS A 220 -25.52 -2.06 15.40
C HIS A 220 -26.16 -1.14 14.34
N ASN A 221 -25.40 -0.26 13.68
CA ASN A 221 -25.91 0.55 12.56
C ASN A 221 -25.59 -0.09 11.20
N GLU A 222 -26.41 0.22 10.19
CA GLU A 222 -26.08 0.02 8.78
C GLU A 222 -25.66 1.37 8.18
N ILE A 223 -24.44 1.44 7.62
CA ILE A 223 -23.84 2.66 7.05
C ILE A 223 -23.49 2.35 5.59
N ALA A 224 -24.34 2.82 4.66
CA ALA A 224 -24.36 2.29 3.31
C ALA A 224 -24.40 3.37 2.22
N GLY A 225 -23.62 3.23 1.15
CA GLY A 225 -23.82 4.03 -0.07
C GLY A 225 -23.59 5.54 0.06
N ASN A 226 -22.93 5.99 1.14
CA ASN A 226 -22.72 7.42 1.39
C ASN A 226 -21.65 8.01 0.45
N ASN A 227 -21.57 9.35 0.45
CA ASN A 227 -20.88 10.18 -0.54
C ASN A 227 -21.58 10.22 -1.91
N THR A 228 -22.91 10.42 -1.93
CA THR A 228 -23.66 10.52 -3.19
C THR A 228 -23.33 11.76 -4.01
N ASP A 229 -22.86 12.83 -3.36
CA ASP A 229 -22.48 14.09 -4.02
C ASP A 229 -21.09 13.99 -4.67
N ASN A 230 -20.31 12.97 -4.33
CA ASN A 230 -18.98 12.71 -4.89
C ASN A 230 -18.01 13.90 -4.67
N TRP A 231 -17.92 14.38 -3.43
CA TRP A 231 -17.14 15.59 -3.11
C TRP A 231 -15.66 15.49 -3.46
N GLU A 232 -15.05 14.31 -3.38
CA GLU A 232 -13.64 14.10 -3.77
C GLU A 232 -13.38 14.41 -5.26
N ALA A 233 -14.37 14.21 -6.14
CA ALA A 233 -14.26 14.61 -7.54
C ALA A 233 -14.52 16.10 -7.76
N GLN A 234 -15.21 16.76 -6.83
CA GLN A 234 -15.54 18.18 -6.91
C GLN A 234 -14.42 19.06 -6.32
N ILE A 235 -13.77 18.59 -5.25
CA ILE A 235 -12.75 19.31 -4.51
C ILE A 235 -11.50 18.41 -4.46
N PRO A 236 -10.53 18.62 -5.36
CA PRO A 236 -9.32 17.81 -5.40
C PRO A 236 -8.60 17.79 -4.05
N GLY A 237 -8.38 16.58 -3.51
CA GLY A 237 -7.67 16.36 -2.26
C GLY A 237 -8.42 16.82 -1.01
N CYS A 238 -9.75 16.88 -1.04
CA CYS A 238 -10.51 17.34 0.13
C CYS A 238 -10.39 16.39 1.31
N GLY A 239 -10.25 15.08 1.08
CA GLY A 239 -10.16 14.10 2.17
C GLY A 239 -11.37 14.20 3.10
N CYS A 240 -12.55 14.34 2.51
CA CYS A 240 -13.73 14.88 3.17
C CYS A 240 -14.99 14.02 2.92
N THR A 241 -14.84 12.74 2.58
CA THR A 241 -15.99 11.83 2.37
C THR A 241 -15.78 10.41 2.88
N GLY A 242 -16.85 9.61 2.91
CA GLY A 242 -16.78 8.18 3.25
C GLY A 242 -18.05 7.67 3.95
N GLY A 243 -17.94 6.51 4.61
CA GLY A 243 -18.99 5.99 5.50
C GLY A 243 -19.14 6.85 6.76
N GLY A 244 -18.03 7.20 7.40
CA GLY A 244 -18.02 8.25 8.42
C GLY A 244 -16.65 8.63 8.94
N LYS A 245 -16.56 9.83 9.54
CA LYS A 245 -15.31 10.43 10.02
C LYS A 245 -15.36 10.83 11.49
N PHE A 246 -14.32 10.45 12.23
CA PHE A 246 -14.03 10.90 13.60
C PHE A 246 -12.94 11.97 13.58
N TRP A 247 -13.07 12.95 14.47
CA TRP A 247 -12.13 14.06 14.59
C TRP A 247 -11.95 14.46 16.05
N ASP A 248 -10.72 14.38 16.57
CA ASP A 248 -10.35 14.76 17.94
C ASP A 248 -11.25 14.14 19.03
N VAL A 249 -11.29 12.81 19.04
CA VAL A 249 -12.15 12.01 19.93
C VAL A 249 -11.34 11.23 20.96
N GLU A 250 -11.67 11.35 22.24
CA GLU A 250 -11.20 10.44 23.29
C GLU A 250 -12.28 9.43 23.67
N GLY A 251 -12.01 8.14 23.44
CA GLY A 251 -12.91 7.05 23.81
C GLY A 251 -14.04 6.85 22.81
N ALA A 252 -13.92 5.86 21.93
CA ALA A 252 -15.01 5.46 21.03
C ALA A 252 -15.19 3.95 20.98
N LYS A 253 -16.44 3.50 20.99
CA LYS A 253 -16.84 2.09 20.82
C LYS A 253 -17.64 1.96 19.54
N ILE A 254 -17.05 1.29 18.55
CA ILE A 254 -17.63 1.04 17.23
C ILE A 254 -17.88 -0.46 17.14
N THR A 255 -19.11 -0.89 17.43
CA THR A 255 -19.43 -2.31 17.62
C THR A 255 -20.57 -2.82 16.76
N ASN A 256 -20.42 -4.02 16.20
CA ASN A 256 -21.50 -4.74 15.52
C ASN A 256 -22.18 -3.96 14.37
N ASN A 257 -21.49 -3.05 13.69
CA ASN A 257 -22.04 -2.29 12.57
C ASN A 257 -21.85 -3.04 11.25
N TYR A 258 -22.66 -2.70 10.25
CA TYR A 258 -22.48 -3.10 8.85
C TYR A 258 -22.17 -1.86 8.01
N ILE A 259 -20.96 -1.77 7.47
CA ILE A 259 -20.41 -0.55 6.85
C ILE A 259 -19.97 -0.89 5.45
N HIS A 260 -20.73 -0.47 4.43
CA HIS A 260 -20.53 -0.99 3.09
C HIS A 260 -20.93 -0.09 1.94
N ASP A 261 -20.40 -0.38 0.76
CA ASP A 261 -20.72 0.30 -0.50
C ASP A 261 -20.55 1.83 -0.45
N ASN A 262 -19.80 2.37 0.52
CA ASN A 262 -19.58 3.81 0.61
C ASN A 262 -18.55 4.24 -0.44
N LYS A 263 -18.78 5.39 -1.08
CA LYS A 263 -17.90 5.93 -2.12
C LYS A 263 -16.72 6.68 -1.49
N GLY A 264 -15.90 5.97 -0.74
CA GLY A 264 -14.75 6.49 -0.01
C GLY A 264 -14.33 5.50 1.08
N THR A 265 -13.58 5.96 2.07
CA THR A 265 -13.19 5.16 3.23
C THR A 265 -14.43 4.75 4.04
N GLY A 266 -14.47 3.52 4.56
CA GLY A 266 -15.55 3.04 5.42
C GLY A 266 -15.59 3.79 6.76
N LEU A 267 -14.53 3.68 7.55
CA LEU A 267 -14.33 4.40 8.81
C LEU A 267 -13.03 5.19 8.78
N TRP A 268 -13.10 6.49 8.96
CA TRP A 268 -11.93 7.36 9.01
C TRP A 268 -11.81 8.02 10.39
N ALA A 269 -10.71 7.80 11.11
CA ALA A 269 -10.37 8.55 12.31
C ALA A 269 -9.21 9.49 11.99
N ASP A 270 -9.49 10.79 11.88
CA ASP A 270 -8.52 11.82 11.51
C ASP A 270 -8.26 12.77 12.67
N THR A 271 -6.99 12.81 13.08
CA THR A 271 -6.42 13.72 14.09
C THR A 271 -6.80 13.43 15.53
N ASN A 272 -5.79 13.03 16.31
CA ASN A 272 -5.84 12.90 17.77
C ASN A 272 -7.04 12.08 18.29
N ASN A 273 -7.44 11.05 17.54
CA ASN A 273 -8.39 10.06 18.05
C ASN A 273 -7.64 9.14 19.01
N ILE A 274 -8.15 8.95 20.22
CA ILE A 274 -7.46 8.27 21.31
C ILE A 274 -8.43 7.27 21.94
N ASP A 275 -7.95 6.06 22.25
CA ASP A 275 -8.67 5.06 23.03
C ASP A 275 -9.90 4.46 22.30
N PHE A 276 -9.68 3.86 21.14
CA PHE A 276 -10.76 3.30 20.29
C PHE A 276 -10.91 1.78 20.43
N LEU A 277 -12.16 1.30 20.36
CA LEU A 277 -12.52 -0.10 20.20
C LEU A 277 -13.37 -0.28 18.95
N ILE A 278 -12.88 -1.03 17.97
CA ILE A 278 -13.58 -1.40 16.73
C ILE A 278 -13.76 -2.93 16.75
N GLU A 279 -14.96 -3.38 17.08
CA GLU A 279 -15.22 -4.81 17.34
C GLU A 279 -16.50 -5.36 16.72
N GLY A 280 -16.44 -6.57 16.16
CA GLY A 280 -17.65 -7.29 15.71
C GLY A 280 -18.29 -6.69 14.46
N ASN A 281 -17.62 -5.80 13.74
CA ASN A 281 -18.19 -5.13 12.57
C ASN A 281 -18.02 -5.96 11.29
N TRP A 282 -18.90 -5.71 10.32
CA TRP A 282 -18.75 -6.17 8.95
C TRP A 282 -18.48 -4.94 8.06
N ILE A 283 -17.28 -4.84 7.50
CA ILE A 283 -16.84 -3.67 6.71
C ILE A 283 -16.54 -4.15 5.29
N ASP A 284 -17.36 -3.78 4.33
CA ASP A 284 -17.38 -4.44 3.03
C ASP A 284 -17.54 -3.51 1.83
N HIS A 285 -16.76 -3.72 0.78
CA HIS A 285 -16.97 -3.08 -0.52
C HIS A 285 -17.01 -1.54 -0.48
N ASN A 286 -16.21 -0.91 0.38
CA ASN A 286 -16.00 0.54 0.32
C ASN A 286 -14.96 0.87 -0.76
N ASP A 287 -15.16 1.96 -1.51
CA ASP A 287 -14.25 2.36 -2.60
C ASP A 287 -12.82 2.66 -2.07
N GLY A 288 -12.75 3.19 -0.85
CA GLY A 288 -11.55 3.44 -0.06
C GLY A 288 -11.21 2.32 0.92
N GLU A 289 -10.28 2.60 1.84
CA GLU A 289 -9.90 1.72 2.94
C GLU A 289 -11.13 1.33 3.78
N GLY A 290 -11.13 0.13 4.35
CA GLY A 290 -12.16 -0.24 5.32
C GLY A 290 -12.06 0.62 6.57
N ILE A 291 -10.83 0.78 7.07
CA ILE A 291 -10.49 1.63 8.22
C ILE A 291 -9.24 2.46 7.90
N TRP A 292 -9.33 3.77 8.05
CA TRP A 292 -8.18 4.68 8.01
C TRP A 292 -8.03 5.34 9.38
N TYR A 293 -6.92 5.07 10.07
CA TYR A 293 -6.58 5.62 11.37
C TYR A 293 -5.36 6.53 11.21
N GLU A 294 -5.57 7.83 11.34
CA GLU A 294 -4.65 8.87 10.87
C GLU A 294 -4.26 9.81 12.02
N ILE A 295 -2.94 10.01 12.20
CA ILE A 295 -2.31 10.81 13.27
C ILE A 295 -3.03 10.66 14.63
N SER A 296 -3.24 9.41 15.03
CA SER A 296 -4.11 9.01 16.15
C SER A 296 -3.45 7.92 17.01
N TYR A 297 -4.07 7.57 18.15
CA TYR A 297 -3.45 6.76 19.20
C TYR A 297 -4.34 5.67 19.79
N ASN A 298 -3.72 4.64 20.36
CA ASN A 298 -4.33 3.61 21.23
C ASN A 298 -5.68 3.08 20.71
N ALA A 299 -5.65 1.98 19.96
CA ALA A 299 -6.85 1.39 19.38
C ALA A 299 -6.84 -0.14 19.49
N THR A 300 -8.01 -0.77 19.52
CA THR A 300 -8.16 -2.21 19.34
C THR A 300 -9.17 -2.49 18.25
N ILE A 301 -8.72 -3.21 17.22
CA ILE A 301 -9.49 -3.62 16.05
C ILE A 301 -9.55 -5.13 16.06
N ARG A 302 -10.68 -5.71 16.46
CA ARG A 302 -10.79 -7.17 16.64
C ARG A 302 -12.14 -7.75 16.30
N ASN A 303 -12.18 -9.05 15.98
CA ASN A 303 -13.42 -9.77 15.69
C ASN A 303 -14.24 -9.11 14.56
N ASN A 304 -13.59 -8.46 13.59
CA ASN A 304 -14.26 -7.86 12.44
C ASN A 304 -14.12 -8.77 11.21
N THR A 305 -15.12 -8.70 10.33
CA THR A 305 -15.02 -9.20 8.95
C THR A 305 -14.81 -7.99 8.04
N ILE A 306 -13.68 -7.94 7.36
CA ILE A 306 -13.26 -6.81 6.53
C ILE A 306 -13.02 -7.34 5.12
N SER A 307 -13.89 -6.99 4.16
CA SER A 307 -13.87 -7.62 2.83
C SER A 307 -13.99 -6.65 1.68
N ARG A 308 -13.29 -6.92 0.57
CA ARG A 308 -13.48 -6.21 -0.72
C ARG A 308 -13.35 -4.69 -0.67
N ASN A 309 -12.63 -4.15 0.31
CA ASN A 309 -12.40 -2.71 0.43
C ASN A 309 -11.20 -2.29 -0.43
N ALA A 310 -11.13 -0.98 -0.70
CA ALA A 310 -10.04 -0.29 -1.37
C ALA A 310 -9.78 -0.71 -2.83
N TRP A 311 -10.73 -1.37 -3.48
CA TRP A 311 -10.59 -1.76 -4.89
C TRP A 311 -10.49 -0.56 -5.83
N VAL A 312 -11.21 0.52 -5.55
CA VAL A 312 -11.19 1.73 -6.40
C VAL A 312 -9.95 2.56 -6.08
N SER A 313 -9.75 2.93 -4.83
CA SER A 313 -8.59 3.71 -4.37
C SER A 313 -7.25 3.05 -4.69
N GLY A 314 -7.09 1.75 -4.42
CA GLY A 314 -5.87 1.00 -4.72
C GLY A 314 -5.54 0.93 -6.21
N ASN A 315 -6.55 0.84 -7.08
CA ASN A 315 -6.33 0.87 -8.54
C ASN A 315 -5.97 2.26 -9.07
N ASN A 316 -6.52 3.30 -8.46
CA ASN A 316 -6.24 4.69 -8.85
C ASN A 316 -4.85 5.15 -8.40
N ASN A 317 -4.34 4.63 -7.29
CA ASN A 317 -3.04 4.98 -6.75
C ASN A 317 -2.10 3.76 -6.70
N GLN A 318 -1.43 3.50 -7.81
CA GLN A 318 -0.46 2.39 -7.93
C GLN A 318 0.90 2.71 -7.30
N GLY A 319 1.08 3.94 -6.78
CA GLY A 319 2.28 4.37 -6.07
C GLY A 319 2.32 3.91 -4.62
N SER A 320 1.18 3.69 -3.96
CA SER A 320 1.14 3.24 -2.57
C SER A 320 0.11 2.13 -2.35
N PRO A 321 0.16 1.38 -1.24
CA PRO A 321 -0.90 0.43 -0.91
C PRO A 321 -2.25 1.14 -0.74
N GLY A 322 -3.33 0.53 -1.25
CA GLY A 322 -4.71 0.78 -0.84
C GLY A 322 -5.17 -0.33 0.13
N PRO A 323 -4.83 -0.25 1.42
CA PRO A 323 -5.03 -1.35 2.36
C PRO A 323 -6.47 -1.44 2.86
N ALA A 324 -6.83 -2.60 3.43
CA ALA A 324 -8.05 -2.75 4.20
C ALA A 324 -8.01 -1.90 5.49
N ILE A 325 -6.85 -1.85 6.15
CA ILE A 325 -6.58 -0.97 7.30
C ILE A 325 -5.34 -0.14 7.02
N TYR A 326 -5.50 1.18 7.02
CA TYR A 326 -4.39 2.12 6.91
C TYR A 326 -4.12 2.81 8.23
N LEU A 327 -2.94 2.58 8.80
CA LEU A 327 -2.43 3.28 9.97
C LEU A 327 -1.43 4.34 9.50
N SER A 328 -1.91 5.58 9.37
CA SER A 328 -1.11 6.72 8.91
C SER A 328 -0.63 7.51 10.11
N GLU A 329 0.68 7.49 10.38
CA GLU A 329 1.32 8.16 11.51
C GLU A 329 0.66 7.85 12.86
N SER A 330 0.16 6.64 13.06
CA SER A 330 -0.67 6.30 14.23
C SER A 330 -0.07 5.18 15.05
N GLY A 331 -0.13 5.27 16.38
CA GLY A 331 0.54 4.32 17.25
C GLY A 331 0.06 4.30 18.70
N GLY A 332 0.54 3.34 19.47
CA GLY A 332 0.30 3.26 20.91
C GLY A 332 1.21 4.17 21.72
N ASP A 333 0.66 4.84 22.73
CA ASP A 333 1.44 5.58 23.73
C ASP A 333 0.83 5.40 25.14
N ALA A 334 1.68 5.01 26.10
CA ALA A 334 1.28 4.75 27.49
C ALA A 334 0.96 5.99 28.31
N ARG A 335 1.24 7.19 27.79
CA ARG A 335 0.86 8.47 28.40
C ARG A 335 -0.61 8.83 28.14
N LEU A 336 -1.23 8.24 27.13
CA LEU A 336 -2.60 8.53 26.70
C LEU A 336 -3.61 7.49 27.23
N ALA A 337 -4.89 7.84 27.15
CA ALA A 337 -5.98 6.97 27.57
C ALA A 337 -5.96 5.64 26.80
N SER A 338 -6.24 4.54 27.51
CA SER A 338 -6.29 3.20 26.94
C SER A 338 -7.32 2.30 27.62
N THR A 339 -8.37 2.89 28.20
CA THR A 339 -9.38 2.15 28.96
C THR A 339 -10.35 1.41 28.04
N VAL A 340 -10.75 2.04 26.94
CA VAL A 340 -11.69 1.51 25.94
C VAL A 340 -10.99 0.51 25.02
N SER A 341 -9.83 0.88 24.49
CA SER A 341 -8.92 0.02 23.72
C SER A 341 -8.33 -1.10 24.58
N GLY A 342 -8.22 -0.91 25.89
CA GLY A 342 -7.75 -1.89 26.86
C GLY A 342 -6.23 -2.07 26.94
N ALA A 343 -5.45 -1.39 26.10
CA ALA A 343 -3.99 -1.38 26.14
C ALA A 343 -3.41 -0.13 25.47
N PRO A 344 -2.26 0.40 25.91
CA PRO A 344 -1.61 1.54 25.28
C PRO A 344 -0.85 1.13 24.01
N LYS A 345 -1.59 0.57 23.05
CA LYS A 345 -1.12 -0.02 21.80
C LYS A 345 -2.20 0.17 20.73
N ILE A 346 -1.80 0.09 19.47
CA ILE A 346 -2.76 -0.30 18.42
C ILE A 346 -2.67 -1.82 18.26
N ARG A 347 -3.79 -2.52 18.45
CA ARG A 347 -3.86 -3.98 18.35
C ARG A 347 -4.88 -4.38 17.29
N ILE A 348 -4.44 -5.14 16.29
CA ILE A 348 -5.27 -5.66 15.20
C ILE A 348 -5.24 -7.17 15.29
N TYR A 349 -6.31 -7.78 15.82
CA TYR A 349 -6.28 -9.22 16.05
C TYR A 349 -7.63 -9.91 15.98
N ASP A 350 -7.63 -11.22 15.71
CA ASP A 350 -8.85 -12.01 15.55
C ASP A 350 -9.81 -11.39 14.51
N ASN A 351 -9.31 -10.88 13.38
CA ASN A 351 -10.14 -10.40 12.27
C ASN A 351 -10.06 -11.33 11.07
N SER A 352 -11.11 -11.35 10.25
CA SER A 352 -11.10 -11.97 8.93
C SER A 352 -11.02 -10.91 7.84
N PHE A 353 -9.98 -10.99 7.03
CA PHE A 353 -9.77 -10.16 5.85
C PHE A 353 -10.03 -11.00 4.60
N ILE A 354 -10.93 -10.56 3.73
CA ILE A 354 -11.32 -11.33 2.53
C ILE A 354 -11.28 -10.43 1.31
N ASP A 355 -10.32 -10.69 0.42
CA ASP A 355 -10.24 -10.11 -0.93
C ASP A 355 -10.30 -8.56 -0.93
N ASN A 356 -9.73 -7.92 0.10
CA ASN A 356 -9.46 -6.48 0.04
C ASN A 356 -8.33 -6.23 -0.96
N PHE A 357 -8.20 -4.98 -1.44
CA PHE A 357 -7.12 -4.65 -2.37
C PHE A 357 -5.74 -4.91 -1.76
N SER A 358 -5.54 -4.54 -0.50
CA SER A 358 -4.35 -4.87 0.30
C SER A 358 -4.72 -5.13 1.77
N GLY A 359 -3.75 -5.51 2.59
CA GLY A 359 -3.96 -5.95 3.96
C GLY A 359 -3.93 -4.80 4.95
N VAL A 360 -2.91 -4.77 5.80
CA VAL A 360 -2.63 -3.71 6.76
C VAL A 360 -1.38 -2.95 6.30
N SER A 361 -1.48 -1.62 6.25
CA SER A 361 -0.33 -0.74 6.05
C SER A 361 -0.07 0.10 7.28
N ILE A 362 1.16 0.04 7.78
CA ILE A 362 1.72 0.91 8.80
C ILE A 362 2.60 1.91 8.08
N TYR A 363 2.25 3.20 8.18
CA TYR A 363 2.86 4.25 7.39
C TYR A 363 3.23 5.46 8.22
N GLU A 364 4.30 6.14 7.80
CA GLU A 364 4.65 7.44 8.35
C GLU A 364 5.33 8.38 7.32
N ASN A 365 4.98 9.66 7.34
CA ASN A 365 5.62 10.68 6.51
C ASN A 365 6.59 11.56 7.32
N ALA A 366 7.85 11.67 6.86
CA ALA A 366 8.89 12.46 7.54
C ALA A 366 8.60 13.96 7.63
N ASN A 367 7.72 14.48 6.76
CA ASN A 367 7.36 15.89 6.69
C ASN A 367 6.05 16.18 7.45
N ARG A 368 5.35 15.15 7.95
CA ARG A 368 4.08 15.31 8.66
C ARG A 368 4.29 15.21 10.18
N PHE A 369 4.38 16.37 10.82
CA PHE A 369 4.52 16.50 12.27
C PHE A 369 3.97 17.86 12.71
N CYS A 370 3.80 18.07 14.03
CA CYS A 370 3.30 19.32 14.59
C CYS A 370 4.12 20.52 14.07
N ASN A 371 3.42 21.60 13.70
CA ASN A 371 4.00 22.84 13.18
C ASN A 371 4.69 22.74 11.81
N SER A 372 4.69 21.59 11.15
CA SER A 372 5.12 21.44 9.75
C SER A 372 4.01 21.86 8.77
N ASN A 373 4.37 22.53 7.68
CA ASN A 373 3.46 22.77 6.55
C ASN A 373 3.11 21.48 5.78
N GLY A 374 3.77 20.36 6.06
CA GLY A 374 3.36 19.03 5.59
C GLY A 374 2.20 18.40 6.37
N ASN A 375 1.77 19.00 7.49
CA ASN A 375 0.61 18.54 8.24
C ASN A 375 -0.70 19.14 7.71
N THR A 376 -1.55 18.28 7.14
CA THR A 376 -2.87 18.63 6.61
C THR A 376 -3.84 19.08 7.70
N SER A 377 -3.68 18.61 8.94
CA SER A 377 -4.46 19.06 10.11
C SER A 377 -3.86 20.34 10.71
N THR A 378 -3.74 21.37 9.87
CA THR A 378 -3.01 22.60 10.19
C THR A 378 -3.58 23.27 11.44
N GLY A 379 -2.74 23.40 12.46
CA GLY A 379 -3.11 23.99 13.74
C GLY A 379 -3.15 22.99 14.89
N TYR A 380 -3.32 21.69 14.58
CA TYR A 380 -3.21 20.63 15.58
C TYR A 380 -1.77 20.22 15.78
N CYS A 381 -1.44 19.92 17.02
CA CYS A 381 -0.23 19.25 17.42
C CYS A 381 -0.55 17.99 18.20
N THR A 382 0.49 17.21 18.48
CA THR A 382 0.38 16.02 19.32
C THR A 382 -0.08 16.43 20.73
N PRO A 383 -0.71 15.52 21.49
CA PRO A 383 -1.12 15.77 22.88
C PRO A 383 0.04 15.87 23.89
N PHE A 384 1.29 15.90 23.41
CA PHE A 384 2.50 15.85 24.26
C PHE A 384 3.27 17.16 24.32
N VAL A 385 2.86 18.15 23.54
CA VAL A 385 3.52 19.46 23.45
C VAL A 385 2.59 20.56 23.95
N ASP A 386 3.16 21.68 24.38
CA ASP A 386 2.41 22.86 24.82
C ASP A 386 2.93 24.10 24.06
N PRO A 387 2.08 24.83 23.32
CA PRO A 387 0.66 24.55 23.11
C PRO A 387 0.41 23.35 22.17
N THR A 388 -0.73 22.68 22.35
CA THR A 388 -1.28 21.64 21.45
C THR A 388 -2.05 22.24 20.27
N ILE A 389 -2.45 23.50 20.37
CA ILE A 389 -3.14 24.24 19.31
C ILE A 389 -2.32 25.46 18.90
N ILE A 390 -1.97 25.53 17.62
CA ILE A 390 -1.36 26.73 17.04
C ILE A 390 -2.49 27.70 16.65
N PRO A 391 -2.55 28.94 17.14
CA PRO A 391 -3.63 29.88 16.78
C PRO A 391 -3.69 30.15 15.27
N ASP A 392 -4.88 30.39 14.71
CA ASP A 392 -5.04 30.76 13.28
C ASP A 392 -4.34 32.09 12.93
N THR A 393 -4.31 33.02 13.89
CA THR A 393 -3.69 34.33 13.68
C THR A 393 -2.17 34.20 13.65
N GLY A 394 -1.57 34.57 12.52
CA GLY A 394 -0.11 34.57 12.35
C GLY A 394 0.46 33.28 11.78
N ARG A 395 -0.37 32.32 11.36
CA ARG A 395 0.11 31.11 10.65
C ARG A 395 0.75 31.48 9.30
N SER A 396 1.87 30.85 8.99
CA SER A 396 2.53 30.89 7.67
C SER A 396 2.31 29.58 6.92
N TYR A 397 1.83 29.67 5.68
CA TYR A 397 1.59 28.52 4.81
C TYR A 397 2.69 28.32 3.74
N ASP A 398 3.79 29.05 3.86
CA ASP A 398 4.87 29.05 2.88
C ASP A 398 5.80 27.85 3.11
N TYR A 399 5.61 26.75 2.39
CA TYR A 399 6.49 25.57 2.49
C TYR A 399 7.94 25.90 2.07
N PRO A 400 8.99 25.45 2.79
CA PRO A 400 9.01 24.55 3.95
C PRO A 400 9.09 25.25 5.32
N ASN A 401 8.65 26.51 5.44
CA ASN A 401 8.69 27.24 6.73
C ASN A 401 7.74 26.57 7.75
N PRO A 402 7.94 26.77 9.07
CA PRO A 402 6.99 26.31 10.07
C PRO A 402 5.66 27.07 9.98
N ILE A 403 4.58 26.47 10.47
CA ILE A 403 3.28 27.15 10.62
C ILE A 403 3.41 28.36 11.56
N SER A 404 4.17 28.23 12.64
CA SER A 404 4.50 29.30 13.58
C SER A 404 5.99 29.28 13.93
N ASP A 405 6.64 30.44 13.83
CA ASP A 405 8.05 30.66 14.16
C ASP A 405 8.32 30.74 15.67
N ALA A 406 7.26 30.82 16.49
CA ALA A 406 7.34 30.89 17.94
C ALA A 406 7.05 29.55 18.64
N HIS A 407 6.61 28.52 17.89
CA HIS A 407 6.20 27.26 18.47
C HIS A 407 7.39 26.36 18.87
N PRO A 408 7.35 25.65 20.01
CA PRO A 408 8.45 24.76 20.45
C PRO A 408 8.83 23.67 19.44
N CYS A 409 7.85 23.15 18.68
CA CYS A 409 8.08 22.27 17.54
C CYS A 409 8.73 22.94 16.32
N TYR A 410 9.32 24.10 16.50
CA TYR A 410 10.27 24.73 15.59
C TYR A 410 11.50 25.20 16.34
N THR A 411 11.33 25.89 17.47
CA THR A 411 12.45 26.49 18.21
C THR A 411 13.35 25.46 18.89
N ASP A 412 12.79 24.33 19.33
CA ASP A 412 13.47 23.34 20.18
C ASP A 412 13.40 21.90 19.63
N ILE A 413 12.81 21.70 18.44
CA ILE A 413 12.52 20.39 17.83
C ILE A 413 13.74 19.47 17.68
N ALA A 414 14.96 20.03 17.60
CA ALA A 414 16.17 19.24 17.50
C ALA A 414 16.55 18.51 18.82
N SER A 415 15.94 18.88 19.95
CA SER A 415 16.25 18.34 21.28
C SER A 415 15.07 17.57 21.88
N GLU A 416 15.36 16.58 22.72
CA GLU A 416 14.32 15.91 23.51
C GLU A 416 13.75 16.86 24.58
N PRO A 417 12.44 16.77 24.89
CA PRO A 417 11.49 15.78 24.36
C PRO A 417 10.87 16.17 23.02
N TYR A 418 11.02 17.41 22.54
CA TYR A 418 10.35 17.91 21.34
C TYR A 418 10.67 17.12 20.07
N LYS A 419 11.90 16.60 19.95
CA LYS A 419 12.25 15.71 18.84
C LYS A 419 11.32 14.49 18.78
N THR A 420 10.97 13.89 19.91
CA THR A 420 10.01 12.78 19.96
C THR A 420 8.58 13.31 19.94
N ASP A 421 8.26 14.25 20.82
CA ASP A 421 6.88 14.60 21.14
C ASP A 421 6.20 15.45 20.07
N CYS A 422 6.92 16.15 19.18
CA CYS A 422 6.31 16.92 18.10
C CYS A 422 5.78 16.05 16.94
N ARG A 423 6.08 14.75 16.92
CA ARG A 423 5.74 13.82 15.84
C ARG A 423 4.66 12.84 16.32
N TRP A 424 3.69 12.53 15.45
CA TRP A 424 2.84 11.36 15.62
C TRP A 424 3.59 10.14 15.08
N HIS A 425 3.68 9.06 15.85
CA HIS A 425 4.54 7.92 15.52
C HIS A 425 3.72 6.71 15.11
N ALA A 426 4.09 6.08 14.00
CA ALA A 426 3.71 4.70 13.73
C ALA A 426 4.50 3.77 14.67
N SER A 427 3.97 3.52 15.87
CA SER A 427 4.68 2.80 16.93
C SER A 427 3.78 1.99 17.85
N ASN A 428 4.34 0.97 18.50
CA ASN A 428 3.64 0.07 19.44
C ASN A 428 2.37 -0.56 18.82
N ILE A 429 2.51 -1.04 17.57
CA ILE A 429 1.44 -1.68 16.79
C ILE A 429 1.66 -3.19 16.78
N GLU A 430 0.60 -3.95 17.08
CA GLU A 430 0.59 -5.41 17.00
C GLU A 430 -0.50 -5.88 16.03
N VAL A 431 -0.11 -6.66 15.03
CA VAL A 431 -1.01 -7.30 14.05
C VAL A 431 -0.87 -8.81 14.17
N ASN A 432 -1.85 -9.46 14.81
CA ASN A 432 -1.70 -10.87 15.16
C ASN A 432 -3.00 -11.66 15.15
N ASN A 433 -2.94 -12.98 15.00
CA ASN A 433 -4.12 -13.85 15.03
C ASN A 433 -5.23 -13.46 14.04
N ASN A 434 -4.87 -12.80 12.93
CA ASN A 434 -5.82 -12.51 11.86
C ASN A 434 -5.77 -13.58 10.78
N GLU A 435 -6.88 -13.76 10.07
CA GLU A 435 -6.96 -14.56 8.85
C GLU A 435 -7.03 -13.63 7.64
N PHE A 436 -6.03 -13.72 6.75
CA PHE A 436 -5.88 -12.91 5.55
C PHE A 436 -6.10 -13.78 4.31
N HIS A 437 -7.27 -13.68 3.69
CA HIS A 437 -7.59 -14.33 2.43
C HIS A 437 -7.46 -13.36 1.25
N PHE A 438 -6.73 -13.79 0.22
CA PHE A 438 -6.53 -13.02 -1.01
C PHE A 438 -6.56 -13.92 -2.23
N ASP A 439 -7.59 -13.77 -3.05
CA ASP A 439 -7.66 -14.35 -4.39
C ASP A 439 -7.37 -13.29 -5.47
N GLU A 440 -6.20 -13.41 -6.11
CA GLU A 440 -5.75 -12.53 -7.20
C GLU A 440 -6.70 -12.51 -8.42
N ASN A 441 -7.58 -13.52 -8.56
CA ASN A 441 -8.57 -13.58 -9.63
C ASN A 441 -9.88 -12.86 -9.29
N VAL A 442 -10.10 -12.56 -8.01
CA VAL A 442 -11.29 -11.84 -7.51
C VAL A 442 -10.95 -10.36 -7.34
N VAL A 443 -9.80 -10.08 -6.74
CA VAL A 443 -9.36 -8.70 -6.50
C VAL A 443 -8.93 -8.08 -7.83
N PRO A 444 -9.46 -6.89 -8.21
CA PRO A 444 -9.09 -6.23 -9.45
C PRO A 444 -7.69 -5.60 -9.28
N CYS A 445 -6.65 -6.41 -9.28
CA CYS A 445 -5.30 -5.93 -8.99
C CYS A 445 -4.72 -5.09 -10.12
N ALA A 446 -4.24 -3.91 -9.77
CA ALA A 446 -3.31 -3.13 -10.58
C ALA A 446 -2.12 -2.67 -9.73
N GLY A 447 -0.97 -2.47 -10.39
CA GLY A 447 0.25 -2.00 -9.74
C GLY A 447 0.91 -3.01 -8.78
N THR A 448 2.00 -2.56 -8.16
CA THR A 448 2.86 -3.39 -7.30
C THR A 448 2.35 -3.55 -5.88
N TYR A 449 1.33 -2.78 -5.48
CA TYR A 449 0.80 -2.78 -4.10
C TYR A 449 -0.57 -3.44 -3.91
N CYS A 450 -1.00 -4.30 -4.83
CA CYS A 450 -2.14 -5.20 -4.58
C CYS A 450 -1.71 -6.40 -3.71
N GLY A 451 -2.52 -6.83 -2.74
CA GLY A 451 -2.21 -7.98 -1.88
C GLY A 451 -0.96 -7.78 -1.02
N VAL A 452 -0.71 -6.55 -0.54
CA VAL A 452 0.47 -6.20 0.24
C VAL A 452 0.14 -5.95 1.72
N GLN A 453 0.99 -6.45 2.61
CA GLN A 453 1.17 -5.96 3.99
C GLN A 453 2.36 -5.00 4.00
N ALA A 454 2.26 -3.82 4.61
CA ALA A 454 3.29 -2.79 4.46
C ALA A 454 3.73 -2.15 5.77
N LEU A 455 5.04 -1.95 5.92
CA LEU A 455 5.67 -1.08 6.92
C LEU A 455 6.56 -0.09 6.16
N ILE A 456 6.05 1.12 5.94
CA ILE A 456 6.61 2.05 4.96
C ILE A 456 6.72 3.47 5.50
N ALA A 457 7.68 4.22 5.00
CA ALA A 457 7.79 5.66 5.23
C ALA A 457 8.01 6.41 3.91
N THR A 458 7.53 7.64 3.86
CA THR A 458 7.75 8.55 2.72
C THR A 458 8.10 9.96 3.20
N GLY A 459 8.20 10.90 2.27
CA GLY A 459 8.51 12.31 2.53
C GLY A 459 9.66 12.80 1.66
N ALA A 460 10.27 13.89 2.09
CA ALA A 460 11.45 14.46 1.47
C ALA A 460 12.35 15.13 2.53
N ASP A 461 13.65 14.92 2.41
CA ASP A 461 14.68 15.55 3.25
C ASP A 461 14.92 17.02 2.84
N ASN A 462 13.84 17.81 2.79
CA ASN A 462 13.82 19.17 2.22
C ASN A 462 13.35 20.25 3.21
N ILE A 463 13.11 19.92 4.48
CA ILE A 463 12.78 20.87 5.55
C ILE A 463 14.05 21.12 6.38
N PRO A 464 14.78 22.24 6.18
CA PRO A 464 16.13 22.42 6.74
C PRO A 464 16.20 22.47 8.27
N TRP A 465 15.07 22.78 8.92
CA TRP A 465 14.94 22.87 10.38
C TRP A 465 14.37 21.59 11.02
N SER A 466 13.90 20.63 10.20
CA SER A 466 13.39 19.36 10.68
C SER A 466 14.55 18.41 11.02
N PRO A 467 14.50 17.71 12.17
CA PRO A 467 15.48 16.67 12.50
C PRO A 467 15.14 15.31 11.87
N TYR A 468 13.99 15.19 11.20
CA TYR A 468 13.49 13.94 10.65
C TYR A 468 13.96 13.74 9.21
N THR A 469 14.37 12.51 8.89
CA THR A 469 14.73 12.12 7.52
C THR A 469 13.92 10.91 7.10
N VAL A 470 13.59 10.79 5.82
CA VAL A 470 12.79 9.66 5.31
C VAL A 470 13.43 8.31 5.68
N ALA A 471 14.75 8.19 5.54
CA ALA A 471 15.48 6.99 5.92
C ALA A 471 15.42 6.69 7.43
N GLY A 472 15.51 7.72 8.28
CA GLY A 472 15.42 7.55 9.73
C GLY A 472 14.02 7.11 10.17
N ILE A 473 12.98 7.68 9.55
CA ILE A 473 11.59 7.30 9.80
C ILE A 473 11.31 5.86 9.32
N GLN A 474 11.81 5.47 8.14
CA GLN A 474 11.69 4.10 7.65
C GLN A 474 12.35 3.09 8.60
N GLU A 475 13.53 3.41 9.12
CA GLU A 475 14.24 2.60 10.12
C GLU A 475 13.43 2.47 11.42
N ASP A 476 12.85 3.58 11.91
CA ASP A 476 11.99 3.59 13.08
C ASP A 476 10.75 2.71 12.87
N VAL A 477 10.01 2.92 11.78
CA VAL A 477 8.78 2.17 11.45
C VAL A 477 9.06 0.67 11.37
N MET A 478 10.19 0.27 10.78
CA MET A 478 10.54 -1.14 10.59
C MET A 478 11.12 -1.79 11.86
N PHE A 479 12.01 -1.11 12.56
CA PHE A 479 12.85 -1.71 13.60
C PHE A 479 12.74 -1.04 14.97
N GLY A 480 12.68 0.30 15.02
CA GLY A 480 12.77 1.09 16.26
C GLY A 480 11.47 1.23 17.06
N ASN A 481 10.33 1.14 16.40
CA ASN A 481 9.04 1.54 16.96
C ASN A 481 8.16 0.39 17.47
N HIS A 482 8.70 -0.82 17.60
CA HIS A 482 7.98 -1.99 18.13
C HIS A 482 6.72 -2.37 17.32
N ASN A 483 6.73 -2.12 16.01
CA ASN A 483 5.68 -2.59 15.11
C ASN A 483 5.92 -4.06 14.75
N ARG A 484 4.93 -4.92 15.01
CA ARG A 484 5.08 -6.37 14.87
C ARG A 484 3.86 -7.04 14.26
N PHE A 485 4.14 -7.87 13.26
CA PHE A 485 3.22 -8.89 12.75
C PHE A 485 3.63 -10.24 13.36
N HIS A 486 2.67 -11.07 13.81
CA HIS A 486 2.95 -12.43 14.30
C HIS A 486 1.67 -13.28 14.41
N ASP A 487 1.81 -14.61 14.44
CA ASP A 487 0.70 -15.56 14.65
C ASP A 487 -0.51 -15.32 13.68
N ASN A 488 -0.27 -14.76 12.49
CA ASN A 488 -1.28 -14.55 11.45
C ASN A 488 -1.41 -15.76 10.53
N GLN A 489 -2.55 -15.90 9.87
CA GLN A 489 -2.75 -16.87 8.80
C GLN A 489 -2.95 -16.15 7.48
N TYR A 490 -2.12 -16.45 6.50
CA TYR A 490 -2.23 -15.95 5.13
C TYR A 490 -2.67 -17.09 4.21
N VAL A 491 -3.79 -16.86 3.54
CA VAL A 491 -4.32 -17.68 2.45
C VAL A 491 -4.21 -16.89 1.15
N GLY A 492 -3.52 -17.46 0.17
CA GLY A 492 -3.24 -16.84 -1.12
C GLY A 492 -1.92 -16.07 -1.19
N ASN A 493 -1.71 -15.47 -2.36
CA ASN A 493 -0.43 -14.90 -2.80
C ASN A 493 -0.17 -13.50 -2.22
N TRP A 494 0.04 -13.39 -0.91
CA TRP A 494 0.38 -12.10 -0.28
C TRP A 494 1.84 -11.70 -0.49
N ARG A 495 2.05 -10.39 -0.50
CA ARG A 495 3.34 -9.69 -0.61
C ARG A 495 3.58 -8.81 0.61
N PHE A 496 4.84 -8.45 0.86
CA PHE A 496 5.24 -7.73 2.06
C PHE A 496 6.15 -6.57 1.70
N ALA A 497 5.83 -5.35 2.10
CA ALA A 497 6.62 -4.16 1.76
C ALA A 497 7.38 -3.63 2.98
N GLN A 498 8.66 -3.35 2.78
CA GLN A 498 9.57 -2.81 3.78
C GLN A 498 10.00 -1.36 3.52
N GLY A 499 9.44 -0.77 2.47
CA GLY A 499 9.76 0.55 1.95
C GLY A 499 8.95 0.83 0.69
N TYR A 500 8.99 2.06 0.20
CA TYR A 500 8.30 2.43 -1.03
C TYR A 500 9.00 1.82 -2.25
N GLY A 501 8.26 1.08 -3.07
CA GLY A 501 8.74 0.41 -4.28
C GLY A 501 9.38 -0.96 -4.03
N GLU A 502 9.43 -1.42 -2.79
CA GLU A 502 10.15 -2.64 -2.40
C GLU A 502 9.19 -3.66 -1.76
N ALA A 503 8.81 -4.68 -2.52
CA ALA A 503 8.17 -5.87 -1.99
C ALA A 503 9.19 -6.99 -1.78
N VAL A 504 9.12 -7.67 -0.64
CA VAL A 504 9.94 -8.81 -0.26
C VAL A 504 9.07 -10.06 -0.11
N SER A 505 9.70 -11.23 -0.24
CA SER A 505 9.04 -12.51 -0.02
C SER A 505 8.66 -12.72 1.44
N PHE A 506 7.71 -13.61 1.71
CA PHE A 506 7.33 -13.97 3.08
C PHE A 506 8.51 -14.54 3.88
N ASN A 507 9.38 -15.33 3.24
CA ASN A 507 10.58 -15.85 3.88
C ASN A 507 11.58 -14.74 4.25
N THR A 508 11.74 -13.74 3.37
CA THR A 508 12.57 -12.56 3.67
C THR A 508 11.97 -11.77 4.83
N TRP A 509 10.67 -11.48 4.77
CA TRP A 509 9.91 -10.77 5.80
C TRP A 509 10.07 -11.37 7.21
N ARG A 510 10.10 -12.70 7.31
CA ARG A 510 10.31 -13.41 8.59
C ARG A 510 11.76 -13.54 9.03
N SER A 511 12.70 -13.39 8.10
CA SER A 511 14.12 -13.56 8.37
C SER A 511 14.73 -12.29 8.95
N ALA A 512 15.94 -12.43 9.51
CA ALA A 512 16.73 -11.25 9.88
C ALA A 512 17.04 -10.41 8.62
N PRO A 513 17.01 -9.06 8.72
CA PRO A 513 16.84 -8.29 9.95
C PRO A 513 15.37 -8.07 10.38
N PHE A 514 14.39 -8.22 9.49
CA PHE A 514 12.99 -7.82 9.71
C PHE A 514 12.31 -8.57 10.84
N SER A 515 12.47 -9.90 10.88
CA SER A 515 11.94 -10.77 11.94
C SER A 515 10.44 -10.58 12.19
N GLN A 516 9.67 -10.31 11.14
CA GLN A 516 8.22 -10.11 11.19
C GLN A 516 7.49 -11.45 11.03
N ASP A 517 6.18 -11.46 11.23
CA ASP A 517 5.29 -12.64 11.06
C ASP A 517 5.80 -13.94 11.70
N ARG A 518 6.38 -13.81 12.89
CA ARG A 518 6.80 -14.97 13.68
C ARG A 518 5.58 -15.84 13.98
N ASN A 519 5.72 -17.15 13.81
CA ASN A 519 4.66 -18.16 13.97
C ASN A 519 3.47 -18.02 13.00
N SER A 520 3.50 -17.08 12.05
CA SER A 520 2.46 -16.98 11.04
C SER A 520 2.54 -18.13 10.04
N THR A 521 1.38 -18.55 9.53
CA THR A 521 1.26 -19.55 8.46
C THR A 521 0.97 -18.86 7.14
N PHE A 522 1.46 -19.44 6.04
CA PHE A 522 1.32 -18.88 4.71
C PHE A 522 1.22 -20.04 3.71
N ASP A 523 0.17 -20.07 2.89
CA ASP A 523 -0.07 -21.14 1.90
C ASP A 523 0.15 -20.73 0.45
N GLY A 524 0.45 -19.45 0.19
CA GLY A 524 0.94 -18.95 -1.10
C GLY A 524 2.40 -19.34 -1.36
N ASP A 525 3.01 -18.83 -2.43
CA ASP A 525 4.44 -19.01 -2.70
C ASP A 525 5.31 -18.16 -1.74
N PRO A 526 6.06 -18.78 -0.80
CA PRO A 526 6.74 -18.07 0.28
C PRO A 526 8.05 -17.40 -0.17
N ASP A 527 8.56 -17.75 -1.35
CA ASP A 527 9.80 -17.22 -1.94
C ASP A 527 9.50 -16.18 -3.03
N PHE A 528 8.30 -16.22 -3.61
CA PHE A 528 7.74 -15.21 -4.49
C PHE A 528 6.35 -14.84 -3.98
N GLY A 529 6.23 -13.77 -3.17
CA GLY A 529 4.90 -13.26 -2.79
C GLY A 529 4.09 -13.05 -4.06
N GLY A 530 3.00 -13.81 -4.19
CA GLY A 530 2.73 -14.44 -5.48
C GLY A 530 2.35 -13.56 -6.66
N SER A 531 2.24 -14.30 -7.76
CA SER A 531 1.98 -13.91 -9.13
C SER A 531 0.94 -12.80 -9.30
N SER A 532 1.19 -11.98 -10.31
CA SER A 532 0.25 -11.08 -10.96
C SER A 532 -0.90 -11.88 -11.62
N GLY A 533 -2.12 -11.69 -11.13
CA GLY A 533 -3.33 -12.25 -11.72
C GLY A 533 -3.52 -11.80 -13.18
N GLY A 534 -3.58 -12.77 -14.08
CA GLY A 534 -3.89 -12.60 -15.50
C GLY A 534 -3.63 -13.89 -16.29
N THR A 535 -4.70 -14.56 -16.72
CA THR A 535 -4.70 -15.87 -17.41
C THR A 535 -3.68 -16.00 -18.56
N PRO A 536 -3.15 -17.22 -18.81
CA PRO A 536 -1.92 -17.46 -19.56
C PRO A 536 -2.15 -17.35 -21.08
N SER A 537 -1.88 -16.18 -21.65
CA SER A 537 -1.38 -16.12 -23.02
C SER A 537 0.13 -16.23 -22.96
N ALA A 538 0.64 -17.34 -23.49
CA ALA A 538 2.07 -17.57 -23.68
C ALA A 538 2.77 -16.33 -24.22
N GLU A 539 3.75 -15.78 -23.49
CA GLU A 539 4.72 -14.74 -23.89
C GLU A 539 5.63 -14.42 -22.66
N PRO A 540 6.80 -13.77 -22.84
CA PRO A 540 8.13 -14.35 -22.66
C PRO A 540 8.75 -14.01 -21.29
N ALA A 541 10.00 -14.43 -21.08
CA ALA A 541 10.81 -14.11 -19.91
C ALA A 541 10.66 -12.64 -19.47
N ALA A 542 10.56 -12.42 -18.15
CA ALA A 542 10.36 -11.13 -17.52
C ALA A 542 11.25 -10.01 -18.12
N PRO A 543 10.72 -8.81 -18.40
CA PRO A 543 11.57 -7.67 -18.71
C PRO A 543 12.36 -7.31 -17.45
N ALA A 544 13.68 -7.33 -17.58
CA ALA A 544 14.60 -7.00 -16.52
C ALA A 544 14.49 -5.52 -16.10
N ALA A 545 14.85 -5.24 -14.84
CA ALA A 545 14.82 -3.90 -14.25
C ALA A 545 15.62 -2.90 -15.10
N ASN A 546 14.98 -1.80 -15.50
CA ASN A 546 15.63 -0.69 -16.18
C ASN A 546 16.30 0.20 -15.12
N ASP A 547 17.59 0.52 -15.28
CA ASP A 547 18.30 1.42 -14.35
C ASP A 547 17.83 2.87 -14.55
N LEU A 548 17.25 3.21 -15.71
CA LEU A 548 16.65 4.51 -15.95
C LEU A 548 15.35 4.67 -15.15
N ASP A 549 15.08 5.88 -14.64
CA ASP A 549 13.76 6.19 -14.09
C ASP A 549 12.67 6.07 -15.17
N ALA A 550 11.43 5.79 -14.74
CA ALA A 550 10.32 5.52 -15.64
C ALA A 550 10.12 6.64 -16.67
N ASP A 551 10.17 7.90 -16.26
CA ASP A 551 9.93 9.05 -17.15
C ASP A 551 11.08 9.24 -18.15
N SER A 552 12.34 9.02 -17.75
CA SER A 552 13.49 9.04 -18.66
C SER A 552 13.51 7.87 -19.66
N ALA A 553 12.83 6.77 -19.34
CA ALA A 553 12.74 5.56 -20.14
C ALA A 553 11.55 5.57 -21.11
N THR A 554 10.36 5.92 -20.62
CA THR A 554 9.08 5.82 -21.35
C THR A 554 8.56 7.16 -21.85
N LEU A 555 8.99 8.28 -21.24
CA LEU A 555 8.71 9.63 -21.73
C LEU A 555 7.22 10.02 -21.70
N GLU A 556 6.40 9.31 -20.90
CA GLU A 556 4.95 9.49 -20.86
C GLU A 556 4.52 10.72 -20.08
N ASP A 557 5.28 11.14 -19.06
CA ASP A 557 4.94 12.30 -18.23
C ASP A 557 5.69 13.56 -18.69
N SER A 558 6.98 13.43 -19.02
CA SER A 558 7.81 14.52 -19.53
C SER A 558 8.97 14.01 -20.42
N ILE A 559 10.00 14.83 -20.64
CA ILE A 559 11.27 14.35 -21.24
C ILE A 559 12.19 13.67 -20.20
N GLY A 560 11.70 13.37 -19.00
CA GLY A 560 12.49 12.88 -17.89
C GLY A 560 13.70 13.76 -17.60
N LYS A 561 14.88 13.13 -17.48
CA LYS A 561 16.16 13.84 -17.26
C LYS A 561 16.86 14.26 -18.55
N TRP A 562 16.27 14.07 -19.73
CA TRP A 562 16.91 14.42 -20.99
C TRP A 562 17.11 15.94 -21.14
N GLN A 563 18.28 16.35 -21.58
CA GLN A 563 18.62 17.73 -21.89
C GLN A 563 19.37 17.86 -23.22
N ASN A 564 19.26 19.02 -23.84
CA ASN A 564 20.05 19.39 -25.01
C ASN A 564 21.54 19.41 -24.63
N TRP A 565 22.36 18.67 -25.38
CA TRP A 565 23.79 18.60 -25.13
C TRP A 565 24.63 19.23 -26.27
N TYR A 566 24.20 19.07 -27.53
CA TYR A 566 24.94 19.60 -28.68
C TYR A 566 24.03 19.77 -29.90
N SER A 567 23.86 21.00 -30.41
CA SER A 567 23.20 21.27 -31.70
C SER A 567 21.83 20.57 -31.91
N ALA A 568 21.05 20.48 -30.83
CA ALA A 568 19.77 19.80 -30.81
C ALA A 568 18.77 20.59 -29.95
N SER A 569 17.49 20.49 -30.32
CA SER A 569 16.36 20.77 -29.44
C SER A 569 15.67 19.44 -29.10
N VAL A 570 15.50 19.18 -27.81
CA VAL A 570 14.88 17.98 -27.27
C VAL A 570 13.56 18.35 -26.62
N THR A 571 12.49 17.69 -27.02
CA THR A 571 11.12 17.95 -26.52
C THR A 571 10.33 16.66 -26.44
N GLN A 572 9.36 16.61 -25.54
CA GLN A 572 8.38 15.53 -25.52
C GLN A 572 7.40 15.72 -26.69
N SER A 573 6.97 14.62 -27.31
CA SER A 573 6.10 14.67 -28.48
C SER A 573 5.02 13.62 -28.40
N ALA A 574 3.76 14.05 -28.48
CA ALA A 574 2.59 13.18 -28.65
C ALA A 574 2.29 12.83 -30.13
N HIS A 575 3.14 13.27 -31.07
CA HIS A 575 2.88 13.05 -32.51
C HIS A 575 3.17 11.63 -32.97
N GLU A 576 4.17 11.00 -32.37
CA GLU A 576 4.63 9.64 -32.66
C GLU A 576 5.05 9.04 -31.32
N ALA A 577 4.68 7.79 -31.08
CA ALA A 577 5.11 6.99 -29.93
C ALA A 577 5.23 5.54 -30.39
N ASN A 578 6.19 4.79 -29.87
CA ASN A 578 6.34 3.36 -30.15
C ASN A 578 5.44 2.55 -29.22
N SER A 579 5.50 2.86 -27.92
CA SER A 579 4.55 2.42 -26.91
C SER A 579 3.95 3.65 -26.23
N GLY A 580 2.87 3.49 -25.45
CA GLY A 580 2.26 4.63 -24.77
C GLY A 580 1.74 5.72 -25.71
N THR A 581 1.92 6.97 -25.31
CA THR A 581 1.34 8.16 -25.95
C THR A 581 2.37 9.24 -26.31
N HIS A 582 3.60 9.16 -25.79
CA HIS A 582 4.63 10.17 -26.01
C HIS A 582 5.96 9.55 -26.43
N SER A 583 6.82 10.35 -27.04
CA SER A 583 8.22 10.00 -27.31
C SER A 583 9.13 11.22 -27.20
N LEU A 584 10.43 10.98 -27.24
CA LEU A 584 11.45 12.02 -27.23
C LEU A 584 11.70 12.47 -28.66
N ARG A 585 11.28 13.69 -28.98
CA ARG A 585 11.59 14.33 -30.25
C ARG A 585 12.93 15.07 -30.16
N ILE A 586 13.78 14.85 -31.14
CA ILE A 586 15.07 15.53 -31.30
C ILE A 586 15.09 16.24 -32.65
N ASP A 587 15.16 17.57 -32.64
CA ASP A 587 15.34 18.42 -33.83
C ASP A 587 16.81 18.86 -33.94
N VAL A 588 17.45 18.62 -35.09
CA VAL A 588 18.84 19.00 -35.37
C VAL A 588 18.89 20.49 -35.74
N THR A 589 19.69 21.27 -35.02
CA THR A 589 19.76 22.74 -35.19
C THR A 589 20.96 23.20 -36.03
N ASP A 590 22.05 22.42 -36.05
CA ASP A 590 23.32 22.78 -36.71
C ASP A 590 23.95 21.58 -37.46
N PRO A 591 24.78 21.82 -38.49
CA PRO A 591 25.31 20.75 -39.35
C PRO A 591 26.49 19.96 -38.76
N TRP A 592 26.86 20.20 -37.50
CA TRP A 592 28.09 19.66 -36.89
C TRP A 592 27.88 18.37 -36.10
N GLY A 593 26.69 17.75 -36.22
CA GLY A 593 26.23 16.66 -35.37
C GLY A 593 25.23 17.16 -34.33
N TRP A 594 24.58 16.25 -33.61
CA TRP A 594 23.58 16.55 -32.59
C TRP A 594 23.76 15.66 -31.35
N GLY A 595 23.21 16.07 -30.22
CA GLY A 595 23.34 15.36 -28.96
C GLY A 595 22.30 15.72 -27.89
N ALA A 596 21.78 14.69 -27.23
CA ALA A 596 20.96 14.75 -26.01
C ALA A 596 21.65 13.93 -24.91
N ALA A 597 21.56 14.35 -23.65
CA ALA A 597 22.16 13.62 -22.54
C ALA A 597 21.26 13.67 -21.31
N LEU A 598 21.41 12.70 -20.41
CA LEU A 598 20.76 12.78 -19.11
C LEU A 598 21.43 13.86 -18.23
N SER A 599 20.61 14.64 -17.54
CA SER A 599 21.00 15.76 -16.66
C SER A 599 21.07 15.35 -15.18
N ASN A 600 21.53 14.13 -14.90
CA ASN A 600 21.42 13.50 -13.59
C ASN A 600 22.77 13.09 -12.99
N TRP A 601 23.82 13.89 -13.13
CA TRP A 601 25.15 13.55 -12.63
C TRP A 601 25.13 13.10 -11.15
N PRO A 602 25.73 11.94 -10.76
CA PRO A 602 26.65 11.09 -11.55
C PRO A 602 26.00 9.95 -12.36
N GLY A 603 24.69 10.00 -12.60
CA GLY A 603 23.94 8.99 -13.35
C GLY A 603 22.91 8.28 -12.47
N PHE A 604 22.20 7.32 -13.04
CA PHE A 604 21.31 6.44 -12.27
C PHE A 604 22.11 5.34 -11.57
N SER A 605 21.59 4.82 -10.46
CA SER A 605 22.19 3.68 -9.77
C SER A 605 22.22 2.46 -10.69
N THR A 606 23.31 1.70 -10.67
CA THR A 606 23.44 0.46 -11.45
C THR A 606 24.35 -0.52 -10.70
N THR A 607 24.50 -1.70 -11.27
CA THR A 607 25.35 -2.78 -10.79
C THR A 607 26.24 -3.27 -11.92
N ALA A 608 27.37 -3.87 -11.57
CA ALA A 608 28.15 -4.67 -12.51
C ALA A 608 27.33 -5.90 -12.95
N GLY A 609 27.52 -6.36 -14.19
CA GLY A 609 26.81 -7.56 -14.67
C GLY A 609 26.39 -7.45 -16.13
N LEU A 610 25.57 -8.40 -16.57
CA LEU A 610 25.01 -8.40 -17.91
C LEU A 610 23.88 -7.38 -18.01
N LYS A 611 24.04 -6.40 -18.90
CA LYS A 611 23.08 -5.31 -19.11
C LYS A 611 22.51 -5.34 -20.52
N LYS A 612 21.23 -5.02 -20.66
CA LYS A 612 20.57 -4.74 -21.95
C LYS A 612 20.59 -3.24 -22.20
N LEU A 613 21.09 -2.86 -23.36
CA LEU A 613 20.95 -1.51 -23.92
C LEU A 613 19.94 -1.60 -25.05
N SER A 614 18.88 -0.81 -25.04
CA SER A 614 18.00 -0.67 -26.21
C SER A 614 17.29 0.67 -26.28
N PHE A 615 16.84 1.02 -27.47
CA PHE A 615 15.87 2.09 -27.70
C PHE A 615 15.15 1.83 -29.03
N TRP A 616 13.95 2.39 -29.18
CA TRP A 616 13.27 2.47 -30.45
C TRP A 616 13.51 3.82 -31.10
N GLY A 617 13.69 3.85 -32.42
CA GLY A 617 13.88 5.08 -33.17
C GLY A 617 13.06 5.13 -34.44
N LYS A 618 12.55 6.31 -34.76
CA LYS A 618 11.80 6.61 -35.98
C LYS A 618 12.24 7.92 -36.60
N LEU A 619 12.37 7.94 -37.92
CA LEU A 619 12.70 9.12 -38.70
C LEU A 619 11.47 10.04 -38.79
N GLY A 620 11.63 11.29 -38.38
CA GLY A 620 10.62 12.33 -38.61
C GLY A 620 10.84 13.06 -39.93
N SER A 621 12.05 13.56 -40.15
CA SER A 621 12.47 14.21 -41.40
C SER A 621 13.98 14.09 -41.62
N GLY A 622 14.41 14.00 -42.87
CA GLY A 622 15.80 13.78 -43.29
C GLY A 622 15.98 12.44 -44.00
N THR A 623 17.22 12.02 -44.27
CA THR A 623 17.49 10.76 -45.01
C THR A 623 18.65 9.92 -44.45
N SER A 624 19.27 10.30 -43.32
CA SER A 624 20.47 9.60 -42.80
C SER A 624 20.70 9.76 -41.29
N LEU A 625 19.64 9.92 -40.49
CA LEU A 625 19.78 9.98 -39.04
C LEU A 625 20.10 8.58 -38.49
N GLN A 626 21.23 8.47 -37.78
CA GLN A 626 21.73 7.24 -37.14
C GLN A 626 22.08 7.56 -35.68
N PRO A 627 21.08 7.59 -34.77
CA PRO A 627 21.33 7.77 -33.35
C PRO A 627 22.26 6.70 -32.78
N ARG A 628 23.10 7.13 -31.85
CA ARG A 628 24.00 6.28 -31.07
C ARG A 628 23.76 6.54 -29.60
N MET A 629 23.47 5.49 -28.84
CA MET A 629 23.42 5.55 -27.39
C MET A 629 24.82 5.27 -26.84
N ILE A 630 25.36 6.21 -26.08
CA ILE A 630 26.63 6.13 -25.37
C ILE A 630 26.32 5.95 -23.89
N VAL A 631 26.80 4.85 -23.31
CA VAL A 631 26.56 4.45 -21.92
C VAL A 631 27.88 4.42 -21.19
N LYS A 632 28.04 5.25 -20.17
CA LYS A 632 29.23 5.28 -19.31
C LYS A 632 28.90 4.63 -17.98
N TRP A 633 29.73 3.67 -17.58
CA TRP A 633 29.67 3.01 -16.28
C TRP A 633 30.69 3.68 -15.36
N LEU A 634 30.24 4.19 -14.22
CA LEU A 634 31.07 4.91 -13.26
C LEU A 634 31.20 4.10 -11.97
N ASP A 635 32.36 4.20 -11.33
CA ASP A 635 32.56 3.68 -9.98
C ASP A 635 32.00 4.62 -8.90
N SER A 636 32.10 4.20 -7.64
CA SER A 636 31.63 4.95 -6.47
C SER A 636 32.38 6.28 -6.24
N ASN A 637 33.52 6.49 -6.91
CA ASN A 637 34.25 7.76 -6.92
C ASN A 637 33.92 8.62 -8.15
N ASN A 638 32.91 8.24 -8.93
CA ASN A 638 32.48 8.87 -10.17
C ASN A 638 33.53 8.82 -11.31
N MET A 639 34.45 7.85 -11.28
CA MET A 639 35.41 7.61 -12.35
C MET A 639 34.78 6.70 -13.40
N VAL A 640 34.89 7.06 -14.68
CA VAL A 640 34.41 6.21 -15.77
C VAL A 640 35.28 4.95 -15.86
N LEU A 641 34.68 3.81 -15.59
CA LEU A 641 35.30 2.49 -15.70
C LEU A 641 35.28 1.99 -17.14
N GLN A 642 34.14 2.13 -17.81
CA GLN A 642 33.93 1.64 -19.17
C GLN A 642 32.91 2.51 -19.90
N THR A 643 32.99 2.54 -21.23
CA THR A 643 31.98 3.17 -22.09
C THR A 643 31.54 2.17 -23.15
N ASN A 644 30.24 1.94 -23.24
CA ASN A 644 29.63 1.15 -24.31
C ASN A 644 28.89 2.06 -25.29
N GLU A 645 28.75 1.57 -26.50
CA GLU A 645 28.05 2.27 -27.58
C GLU A 645 27.11 1.31 -28.30
N LEU A 646 25.84 1.69 -28.38
CA LEU A 646 24.82 1.04 -29.21
C LEU A 646 24.53 1.94 -30.42
N LYS A 647 24.81 1.41 -31.61
CA LYS A 647 24.58 2.10 -32.89
C LYS A 647 23.27 1.64 -33.50
N SER A 648 22.41 2.57 -33.89
CA SER A 648 21.23 2.24 -34.69
C SER A 648 21.58 2.06 -36.17
N PRO A 649 20.74 1.33 -36.94
CA PRO A 649 20.70 1.50 -38.40
C PRO A 649 20.26 2.92 -38.77
N ALA A 650 20.34 3.27 -40.07
CA ALA A 650 19.70 4.48 -40.56
C ALA A 650 18.20 4.40 -40.30
N LEU A 651 17.65 5.38 -39.59
CA LEU A 651 16.24 5.40 -39.26
C LEU A 651 15.39 5.54 -40.52
N THR A 652 14.24 4.88 -40.49
CA THR A 652 13.20 4.95 -41.52
C THR A 652 11.92 5.56 -40.94
N ALA A 653 10.90 5.75 -41.77
CA ALA A 653 9.59 6.22 -41.31
C ALA A 653 8.85 5.18 -40.43
N GLU A 654 9.39 3.98 -40.27
CA GLU A 654 8.88 2.97 -39.33
C GLU A 654 9.75 2.94 -38.07
N TRP A 655 9.14 2.58 -36.94
CA TRP A 655 9.86 2.36 -35.69
C TRP A 655 10.82 1.18 -35.82
N GLN A 656 12.06 1.39 -35.42
CA GLN A 656 13.13 0.39 -35.47
C GLN A 656 13.80 0.28 -34.11
N GLN A 657 13.82 -0.94 -33.55
CA GLN A 657 14.57 -1.20 -32.33
C GLN A 657 16.05 -1.33 -32.62
N SER A 658 16.85 -0.68 -31.79
CA SER A 658 18.28 -0.97 -31.66
C SER A 658 18.51 -1.58 -30.29
N SER A 659 19.21 -2.70 -30.22
CA SER A 659 19.51 -3.38 -28.95
C SER A 659 20.87 -4.05 -28.97
N ALA A 660 21.47 -4.18 -27.79
CA ALA A 660 22.68 -4.95 -27.56
C ALA A 660 22.76 -5.40 -26.10
N LEU A 661 23.40 -6.55 -25.88
CA LEU A 661 23.86 -6.97 -24.56
C LEU A 661 25.31 -6.52 -24.33
N VAL A 662 25.58 -5.96 -23.15
CA VAL A 662 26.92 -5.52 -22.73
C VAL A 662 27.21 -6.02 -21.32
N ASP A 663 28.48 -6.14 -20.97
CA ASP A 663 28.87 -6.38 -19.57
C ASP A 663 29.26 -5.03 -18.93
N ALA A 664 28.50 -4.59 -17.93
CA ALA A 664 28.93 -3.51 -17.05
C ALA A 664 30.13 -3.99 -16.21
N PRO A 665 31.21 -3.20 -16.11
CA PRO A 665 32.44 -3.61 -15.46
C PRO A 665 32.24 -3.77 -13.94
N GLU A 666 33.07 -4.61 -13.32
CA GLU A 666 33.13 -4.73 -11.86
C GLU A 666 33.39 -3.35 -11.21
N GLY A 667 32.70 -3.07 -10.12
CA GLY A 667 32.75 -1.78 -9.43
C GLY A 667 31.85 -0.70 -10.01
N ALA A 668 31.09 -0.97 -11.09
CA ALA A 668 30.06 -0.06 -11.57
C ALA A 668 28.99 0.19 -10.50
N SER A 669 28.76 1.46 -10.18
CA SER A 669 27.76 1.92 -9.21
C SER A 669 26.75 2.88 -9.83
N THR A 670 27.14 3.66 -10.85
CA THR A 670 26.19 4.51 -11.59
C THR A 670 26.38 4.44 -13.10
N VAL A 671 25.32 4.77 -13.83
CA VAL A 671 25.29 4.78 -15.30
C VAL A 671 24.83 6.14 -15.84
N LEU A 672 25.59 6.69 -16.79
CA LEU A 672 25.28 7.94 -17.47
C LEU A 672 25.09 7.70 -18.97
N VAL A 673 23.97 8.18 -19.51
CA VAL A 673 23.56 7.93 -20.91
C VAL A 673 23.53 9.23 -21.71
N SER A 674 24.00 9.16 -22.96
CA SER A 674 23.83 10.21 -23.96
C SER A 674 23.49 9.62 -25.33
N LEU A 675 22.70 10.35 -26.10
CA LEU A 675 22.29 10.02 -27.46
C LEU A 675 22.92 11.03 -28.41
N ILE A 676 23.63 10.53 -29.42
CA ILE A 676 24.41 11.37 -30.33
C ILE A 676 24.20 10.93 -31.78
N GLY A 677 24.34 11.86 -32.73
CA GLY A 677 24.27 11.51 -34.14
C GLY A 677 24.72 12.63 -35.07
N SER A 678 24.57 12.39 -36.36
CA SER A 678 24.81 13.37 -37.43
C SER A 678 23.51 13.68 -38.16
N GLY A 679 23.36 14.90 -38.64
CA GLY A 679 22.19 15.37 -39.38
C GLY A 679 22.40 16.79 -39.91
N ASN A 680 21.48 17.27 -40.75
CA ASN A 680 21.46 18.65 -41.20
C ASN A 680 20.44 19.48 -40.41
N PRO A 681 20.61 20.80 -40.29
CA PRO A 681 19.61 21.68 -39.69
C PRO A 681 18.22 21.46 -40.29
N GLY A 682 17.23 21.18 -39.45
CA GLY A 682 15.84 20.89 -39.86
C GLY A 682 15.50 19.40 -40.02
N ASP A 683 16.48 18.50 -39.93
CA ASP A 683 16.23 17.07 -39.73
C ASP A 683 15.70 16.83 -38.30
N TYR A 684 14.81 15.86 -38.11
CA TYR A 684 14.35 15.46 -36.77
C TYR A 684 13.98 13.98 -36.68
N LEU A 685 14.06 13.43 -35.47
CA LEU A 685 13.78 12.03 -35.15
C LEU A 685 12.98 11.91 -33.85
N TYR A 686 12.37 10.73 -33.67
CA TYR A 686 11.71 10.31 -32.44
C TYR A 686 12.44 9.11 -31.84
N LEU A 687 12.61 9.10 -30.52
CA LEU A 687 13.20 8.01 -29.77
C LEU A 687 12.29 7.66 -28.59
N ASP A 688 12.20 6.37 -28.28
CA ASP A 688 11.23 5.88 -27.30
C ASP A 688 11.70 4.55 -26.67
N ASP A 689 11.04 4.14 -25.57
CA ASP A 689 11.22 2.87 -24.87
C ASP A 689 12.71 2.54 -24.61
N MET A 690 13.39 3.46 -23.93
CA MET A 690 14.83 3.34 -23.69
C MET A 690 15.11 2.40 -22.52
N VAL A 691 16.02 1.46 -22.73
CA VAL A 691 16.45 0.49 -21.72
C VAL A 691 17.95 0.58 -21.55
N VAL A 692 18.38 0.80 -20.30
CA VAL A 692 19.74 0.57 -19.82
C VAL A 692 19.56 -0.09 -18.46
N GLY A 693 19.67 -1.41 -18.39
CA GLY A 693 19.34 -2.15 -17.18
C GLY A 693 19.80 -3.58 -17.25
N ASP A 694 19.45 -4.38 -16.26
CA ASP A 694 19.78 -5.81 -16.27
C ASP A 694 19.27 -6.47 -17.55
N ALA A 695 20.01 -7.46 -18.07
CA ALA A 695 19.53 -8.24 -19.19
C ALA A 695 18.76 -9.47 -18.68
N PRO A 696 17.66 -9.85 -19.32
CA PRO A 696 17.02 -11.12 -19.04
C PRO A 696 17.99 -12.26 -19.38
N ASN A 697 18.29 -13.09 -18.38
CA ASN A 697 18.95 -14.37 -18.56
C ASN A 697 17.89 -15.48 -18.50
N ALA A 698 18.00 -16.52 -19.32
CA ALA A 698 17.06 -17.64 -19.25
C ALA A 698 17.17 -18.40 -17.92
N LEU A 699 18.33 -18.32 -17.26
CA LEU A 699 18.57 -18.87 -15.94
C LEU A 699 18.17 -17.86 -14.87
N ASP A 700 17.63 -18.37 -13.75
CA ASP A 700 17.53 -17.61 -12.51
C ASP A 700 18.93 -17.26 -11.96
N ALA A 701 19.00 -16.24 -11.11
CA ALA A 701 20.25 -15.71 -10.57
C ALA A 701 21.08 -16.77 -9.81
N ASP A 702 20.42 -17.65 -9.06
CA ASP A 702 21.08 -18.70 -8.29
C ASP A 702 21.68 -19.77 -9.21
N THR A 703 20.95 -20.21 -10.23
CA THR A 703 21.48 -21.17 -11.23
C THR A 703 22.56 -20.54 -12.12
N ALA A 704 22.52 -19.22 -12.33
CA ALA A 704 23.51 -18.50 -13.13
C ALA A 704 24.83 -18.28 -12.39
N GLY A 705 24.80 -17.89 -11.11
CA GLY A 705 25.98 -17.44 -10.37
C GLY A 705 26.43 -18.34 -9.21
N GLY A 706 25.51 -19.01 -8.51
CA GLY A 706 25.87 -19.82 -7.34
C GLY A 706 26.08 -19.02 -6.04
N GLU A 707 25.48 -17.83 -5.95
CA GLU A 707 25.66 -16.87 -4.84
C GLU A 707 25.09 -17.38 -3.50
N ALA A 708 23.86 -17.89 -3.51
CA ALA A 708 23.20 -18.40 -2.31
C ALA A 708 23.11 -19.93 -2.27
N SER A 709 22.95 -20.57 -3.43
CA SER A 709 22.75 -22.00 -3.58
C SER A 709 23.30 -22.51 -4.92
N ALA A 710 23.31 -23.83 -5.15
CA ALA A 710 23.66 -24.36 -6.48
C ALA A 710 22.56 -24.10 -7.54
N GLY A 711 21.49 -23.41 -7.17
CA GLY A 711 20.29 -23.26 -7.98
C GLY A 711 19.74 -24.60 -8.41
N LEU A 712 19.45 -24.73 -9.70
CA LEU A 712 18.95 -25.95 -10.31
C LEU A 712 20.07 -26.92 -10.73
N TRP A 713 21.35 -26.64 -10.47
CA TRP A 713 22.42 -27.59 -10.80
C TRP A 713 22.39 -28.81 -9.88
N GLN A 714 22.43 -29.99 -10.50
CA GLN A 714 22.54 -31.27 -9.81
C GLN A 714 23.69 -32.11 -10.36
N SER A 715 24.14 -33.05 -9.52
CA SER A 715 25.15 -34.04 -9.86
C SER A 715 24.63 -35.01 -10.92
N TRP A 716 25.41 -35.27 -11.98
CA TRP A 716 24.98 -36.15 -13.08
C TRP A 716 25.96 -37.28 -13.39
N TYR A 717 27.25 -36.96 -13.52
CA TYR A 717 28.28 -37.91 -13.94
C TYR A 717 29.54 -37.68 -13.12
N SER A 718 29.88 -38.57 -12.19
CA SER A 718 31.14 -38.55 -11.42
C SER A 718 31.53 -37.18 -10.82
N ALA A 719 30.56 -36.38 -10.40
CA ALA A 719 30.76 -35.02 -9.88
C ALA A 719 29.79 -34.72 -8.75
N SER A 720 30.14 -33.76 -7.90
CA SER A 720 29.21 -33.06 -7.02
C SER A 720 29.23 -31.56 -7.32
N VAL A 721 28.12 -30.85 -7.08
CA VAL A 721 28.00 -29.40 -7.25
C VAL A 721 27.42 -28.76 -6.00
N THR A 722 28.02 -27.66 -5.57
CA THR A 722 27.62 -26.90 -4.39
C THR A 722 27.85 -25.40 -4.62
N ALA A 723 27.14 -24.54 -3.90
CA ALA A 723 27.54 -23.13 -3.80
C ALA A 723 28.82 -23.00 -2.97
N SER A 724 29.63 -22.00 -3.28
CA SER A 724 30.92 -21.77 -2.66
C SER A 724 31.20 -20.29 -2.50
N THR A 725 31.63 -19.89 -1.30
CA THR A 725 32.07 -18.51 -1.03
C THR A 725 33.60 -18.37 -1.07
N TYR A 726 34.32 -19.41 -1.46
CA TYR A 726 35.80 -19.41 -1.45
C TYR A 726 36.39 -18.66 -2.64
N GLU A 727 35.73 -18.74 -3.78
CA GLU A 727 36.13 -18.12 -5.04
C GLU A 727 34.86 -17.62 -5.70
N ALA A 728 34.81 -16.35 -6.07
CA ALA A 728 33.73 -15.74 -6.83
C ALA A 728 34.37 -14.98 -8.00
N HIS A 729 33.74 -14.98 -9.17
CA HIS A 729 34.17 -14.11 -10.27
C HIS A 729 33.65 -12.70 -10.04
N ARG A 730 32.35 -12.59 -9.72
CA ARG A 730 31.70 -11.38 -9.23
C ARG A 730 30.79 -11.76 -8.06
N GLY A 731 30.36 -10.78 -7.27
CA GLY A 731 29.52 -11.04 -6.10
C GLY A 731 30.25 -11.73 -4.95
N THR A 732 29.56 -12.64 -4.26
CA THR A 732 29.99 -13.24 -2.99
C THR A 732 30.18 -14.76 -3.03
N GLY A 733 29.73 -15.41 -4.10
CA GLY A 733 29.81 -16.86 -4.26
C GLY A 733 29.91 -17.30 -5.72
N SER A 734 30.23 -18.56 -5.90
CA SER A 734 30.23 -19.24 -7.19
C SER A 734 29.72 -20.68 -7.03
N LEU A 735 29.45 -21.35 -8.14
CA LEU A 735 29.30 -22.81 -8.13
C LEU A 735 30.67 -23.47 -8.01
N ARG A 736 30.79 -24.47 -7.13
CA ARG A 736 31.94 -25.36 -7.04
C ARG A 736 31.55 -26.76 -7.49
N VAL A 737 32.36 -27.33 -8.38
CA VAL A 737 32.22 -28.70 -8.87
C VAL A 737 33.43 -29.52 -8.42
N ASP A 738 33.19 -30.63 -7.72
CA ASP A 738 34.23 -31.57 -7.27
C ASP A 738 34.09 -32.90 -8.03
N VAL A 739 35.20 -33.38 -8.61
CA VAL A 739 35.27 -34.59 -9.43
C VAL A 739 35.52 -35.82 -8.56
N ALA A 740 34.70 -36.85 -8.74
CA ALA A 740 34.73 -38.08 -7.95
C ALA A 740 35.50 -39.24 -8.62
N ASP A 741 35.52 -39.32 -9.96
CA ASP A 741 36.12 -40.45 -10.70
C ASP A 741 36.97 -40.01 -11.92
N SER A 742 37.76 -40.95 -12.47
CA SER A 742 38.81 -40.65 -13.46
C SER A 742 38.40 -40.77 -14.94
N TRP A 743 37.12 -40.91 -15.26
CA TRP A 743 36.59 -41.18 -16.62
C TRP A 743 35.68 -40.07 -17.16
N GLY A 744 35.87 -38.86 -16.63
CA GLY A 744 35.09 -37.66 -16.94
C GLY A 744 34.02 -37.36 -15.90
N TRP A 745 33.51 -36.14 -15.94
CA TRP A 745 32.59 -35.59 -14.95
C TRP A 745 31.52 -34.71 -15.61
N GLY A 746 30.40 -34.49 -14.93
CA GLY A 746 29.33 -33.63 -15.41
C GLY A 746 28.26 -33.30 -14.37
N ILE A 747 27.72 -32.10 -14.50
CA ILE A 747 26.57 -31.57 -13.78
C ILE A 747 25.49 -31.15 -14.79
N VAL A 748 24.25 -31.13 -14.34
CA VAL A 748 23.10 -30.86 -15.22
C VAL A 748 22.06 -30.05 -14.47
N THR A 749 21.20 -29.32 -15.18
CA THR A 749 20.08 -28.63 -14.55
C THR A 749 18.92 -29.59 -14.24
N ALA A 750 18.30 -29.44 -13.08
CA ALA A 750 17.26 -30.30 -12.52
C ALA A 750 15.84 -29.81 -12.87
N ASN A 751 15.64 -29.34 -14.10
CA ASN A 751 14.43 -28.61 -14.50
C ASN A 751 13.86 -29.05 -15.86
N TRP A 752 13.82 -30.36 -16.13
CA TRP A 752 13.33 -30.88 -17.40
C TRP A 752 11.94 -30.32 -17.79
N PRO A 753 11.72 -29.83 -19.03
CA PRO A 753 12.59 -29.92 -20.22
C PRO A 753 13.60 -28.76 -20.40
N GLY A 754 13.83 -27.96 -19.37
CA GLY A 754 14.77 -26.84 -19.35
C GLY A 754 14.08 -25.49 -19.14
N PHE A 755 14.89 -24.44 -19.05
CA PHE A 755 14.43 -23.05 -18.92
C PHE A 755 13.65 -22.62 -20.15
N THR A 756 12.67 -21.73 -20.00
CA THR A 756 11.96 -21.15 -21.15
C THR A 756 12.93 -20.37 -22.03
N ALA A 757 12.89 -20.60 -23.33
CA ALA A 757 13.72 -19.89 -24.31
C ALA A 757 13.02 -19.71 -25.66
N SER A 758 13.38 -18.64 -26.35
CA SER A 758 12.88 -18.31 -27.69
C SER A 758 13.84 -18.82 -28.79
N ALA A 759 13.36 -18.91 -30.03
CA ALA A 759 14.25 -19.05 -31.18
C ALA A 759 15.03 -17.74 -31.44
N GLY A 760 16.09 -17.79 -32.25
CA GLY A 760 16.87 -16.61 -32.63
C GLY A 760 18.23 -16.51 -31.95
N ASN A 761 18.90 -15.38 -32.14
CA ASN A 761 20.29 -15.19 -31.68
C ASN A 761 20.37 -15.13 -30.16
N LYS A 762 21.31 -15.91 -29.62
CA LYS A 762 21.57 -16.06 -28.19
C LYS A 762 23.02 -15.75 -27.92
N ARG A 763 23.26 -14.97 -26.87
CA ARG A 763 24.56 -14.85 -26.24
C ARG A 763 24.65 -15.90 -25.15
N VAL A 764 25.62 -16.79 -25.29
CA VAL A 764 25.92 -17.81 -24.29
C VAL A 764 27.30 -17.58 -23.73
N SER A 765 27.43 -17.54 -22.41
CA SER A 765 28.75 -17.48 -21.78
C SER A 765 28.75 -18.11 -20.39
N TYR A 766 29.94 -18.40 -19.89
CA TYR A 766 30.16 -18.72 -18.48
C TYR A 766 31.61 -18.39 -18.12
N TRP A 767 31.84 -18.12 -16.85
CA TRP A 767 33.17 -18.02 -16.27
C TRP A 767 33.53 -19.33 -15.58
N ALA A 768 34.79 -19.72 -15.69
CA ALA A 768 35.33 -20.87 -15.00
C ALA A 768 36.74 -20.59 -14.46
N LYS A 769 37.05 -21.20 -13.33
CA LYS A 769 38.38 -21.17 -12.70
C LYS A 769 38.75 -22.56 -12.20
N GLN A 770 39.98 -22.99 -12.44
CA GLN A 770 40.50 -24.24 -11.88
C GLN A 770 40.60 -24.13 -10.36
N GLY A 771 40.03 -25.11 -9.67
CA GLY A 771 40.18 -25.31 -8.23
C GLY A 771 41.41 -26.16 -7.94
N THR A 772 41.22 -27.29 -7.27
CA THR A 772 42.30 -28.26 -6.99
C THR A 772 42.53 -29.17 -8.19
N GLY A 773 43.77 -29.66 -8.34
CA GLY A 773 44.08 -30.70 -9.32
C GLY A 773 44.50 -30.18 -10.70
N SER A 774 44.08 -30.86 -11.77
CA SER A 774 44.67 -30.67 -13.12
C SER A 774 43.67 -30.54 -14.28
N LEU A 775 42.40 -30.19 -13.99
CA LEU A 775 41.39 -29.98 -15.03
C LEU A 775 41.80 -28.88 -16.01
N SER A 776 41.89 -29.22 -17.29
CA SER A 776 42.28 -28.29 -18.35
C SER A 776 41.14 -27.90 -19.28
N GLU A 777 39.99 -28.58 -19.21
CA GLU A 777 38.86 -28.38 -20.12
C GLU A 777 37.52 -28.49 -19.39
N VAL A 778 36.61 -27.60 -19.72
CA VAL A 778 35.20 -27.62 -19.34
C VAL A 778 34.34 -27.22 -20.54
N THR A 779 33.16 -27.81 -20.68
CA THR A 779 32.24 -27.49 -21.79
C THR A 779 30.83 -27.31 -21.26
N LEU A 780 30.23 -26.15 -21.54
CA LEU A 780 28.78 -25.95 -21.44
C LEU A 780 28.12 -26.48 -22.71
N ARG A 781 27.18 -27.41 -22.54
CA ARG A 781 26.35 -27.97 -23.60
C ARG A 781 24.93 -27.43 -23.44
N VAL A 782 24.45 -26.80 -24.49
CA VAL A 782 23.14 -26.14 -24.55
C VAL A 782 22.25 -26.97 -25.47
N LYS A 783 21.14 -27.50 -24.94
CA LYS A 783 20.18 -28.31 -25.70
C LYS A 783 18.87 -27.57 -25.87
N TRP A 784 18.45 -27.37 -27.10
CA TRP A 784 17.21 -26.66 -27.44
C TRP A 784 16.08 -27.64 -27.69
N PHE A 785 14.93 -27.43 -27.05
CA PHE A 785 13.76 -28.27 -27.19
C PHE A 785 12.56 -27.47 -27.69
N ASP A 786 11.69 -28.10 -28.47
CA ASP A 786 10.38 -27.54 -28.79
C ASP A 786 9.34 -27.80 -27.70
N ARG A 787 8.13 -27.25 -27.87
CA ARG A 787 7.00 -27.44 -26.93
C ARG A 787 6.58 -28.89 -26.73
N SER A 788 6.94 -29.79 -27.65
CA SER A 788 6.68 -31.23 -27.55
C SER A 788 7.80 -31.99 -26.83
N GLN A 789 8.81 -31.27 -26.30
CA GLN A 789 10.01 -31.82 -25.67
C GLN A 789 10.89 -32.60 -26.66
N THR A 790 10.82 -32.28 -27.95
CA THR A 790 11.71 -32.83 -28.97
C THR A 790 12.99 -32.02 -29.03
N LEU A 791 14.14 -32.68 -28.93
CA LEU A 791 15.45 -32.05 -29.08
C LEU A 791 15.61 -31.52 -30.51
N LEU A 792 15.77 -30.21 -30.66
CA LEU A 792 15.95 -29.53 -31.94
C LEU A 792 17.43 -29.41 -32.32
N GLN A 793 18.26 -28.98 -31.38
CA GLN A 793 19.67 -28.68 -31.61
C GLN A 793 20.47 -28.80 -30.32
N THR A 794 21.77 -29.07 -30.44
CA THR A 794 22.73 -29.03 -29.33
C THR A 794 23.93 -28.20 -29.74
N ASP A 795 24.27 -27.21 -28.93
CA ASP A 795 25.44 -26.35 -29.10
C ASP A 795 26.45 -26.61 -27.97
N LEU A 796 27.74 -26.47 -28.27
CA LEU A 796 28.84 -26.69 -27.33
C LEU A 796 29.68 -25.41 -27.22
N ILE A 797 29.95 -25.01 -25.98
CA ILE A 797 30.73 -23.82 -25.65
C ILE A 797 31.94 -24.29 -24.81
N PRO A 798 33.02 -24.74 -25.48
CA PRO A 798 34.19 -25.27 -24.79
C PRO A 798 35.09 -24.15 -24.25
N LEU A 799 35.70 -24.39 -23.10
CA LEU A 799 36.81 -23.63 -22.56
C LEU A 799 38.01 -24.58 -22.41
N SER A 800 39.06 -24.34 -23.18
CA SER A 800 40.32 -25.08 -23.10
C SER A 800 41.41 -24.26 -22.41
N GLY A 801 42.35 -24.96 -21.76
CA GLY A 801 43.42 -24.31 -21.00
C GLY A 801 42.93 -23.65 -19.71
N LEU A 802 41.98 -24.29 -19.01
CA LEU A 802 41.49 -23.85 -17.71
C LEU A 802 42.67 -23.68 -16.74
N SER A 803 42.71 -22.54 -16.06
CA SER A 803 43.81 -22.12 -15.19
C SER A 803 43.28 -21.66 -13.84
N THR A 804 44.18 -21.34 -12.91
CA THR A 804 43.81 -20.80 -11.60
C THR A 804 43.33 -19.34 -11.64
N ASN A 805 43.25 -18.73 -12.82
CA ASN A 805 42.60 -17.43 -13.01
C ASN A 805 41.21 -17.65 -13.64
N TRP A 806 40.26 -16.79 -13.31
CA TRP A 806 38.96 -16.78 -13.97
C TRP A 806 39.13 -16.56 -15.47
N GLN A 807 38.54 -17.44 -16.26
CA GLN A 807 38.53 -17.39 -17.71
C GLN A 807 37.09 -17.51 -18.20
N ARG A 808 36.79 -16.79 -19.26
CA ARG A 808 35.47 -16.77 -19.86
C ARG A 808 35.43 -17.63 -21.11
N ALA A 809 34.36 -18.40 -21.25
CA ALA A 809 33.93 -18.89 -22.55
C ALA A 809 32.69 -18.12 -22.98
N ASP A 810 32.65 -17.67 -24.24
CA ASP A 810 31.50 -17.01 -24.82
C ASP A 810 31.28 -17.44 -26.27
N ALA A 811 30.01 -17.47 -26.67
CA ALA A 811 29.58 -17.79 -28.02
C ALA A 811 28.27 -17.06 -28.35
N ASN A 812 28.17 -16.55 -29.57
CA ASN A 812 26.88 -16.16 -30.14
C ASN A 812 26.36 -17.32 -30.99
N ILE A 813 25.26 -17.93 -30.56
CA ILE A 813 24.65 -19.08 -31.22
C ILE A 813 23.21 -18.75 -31.61
N ALA A 814 22.64 -19.49 -32.55
CA ALA A 814 21.23 -19.30 -32.95
C ALA A 814 20.40 -20.47 -32.45
N ALA A 815 19.46 -20.19 -31.54
CA ALA A 815 18.44 -21.15 -31.14
C ALA A 815 17.52 -21.43 -32.34
N PRO A 816 17.28 -22.70 -32.70
CA PRO A 816 16.54 -23.06 -33.90
C PRO A 816 15.07 -22.61 -33.83
N ASN A 817 14.44 -22.42 -34.99
CA ASN A 817 13.00 -22.17 -35.04
C ASN A 817 12.21 -23.28 -34.35
N GLY A 818 11.20 -22.89 -33.57
CA GLY A 818 10.41 -23.82 -32.76
C GLY A 818 10.94 -24.06 -31.36
N THR A 819 12.10 -23.48 -31.00
CA THR A 819 12.61 -23.50 -29.61
C THR A 819 11.57 -22.95 -28.64
N ALA A 820 11.36 -23.69 -27.56
CA ALA A 820 10.54 -23.32 -26.42
C ALA A 820 11.31 -23.43 -25.10
N ASN A 821 12.28 -24.36 -25.02
CA ASN A 821 13.05 -24.61 -23.81
C ASN A 821 14.54 -24.82 -24.10
N VAL A 822 15.39 -24.52 -23.10
CA VAL A 822 16.83 -24.73 -23.12
C VAL A 822 17.28 -25.50 -21.88
N TYR A 823 17.95 -26.62 -22.10
CA TYR A 823 18.45 -27.52 -21.06
C TYR A 823 19.97 -27.55 -21.07
N LEU A 824 20.60 -27.51 -19.89
CA LEU A 824 22.03 -27.24 -19.77
C LEU A 824 22.77 -28.39 -19.07
N GLU A 825 23.91 -28.76 -19.65
CA GLU A 825 24.87 -29.71 -19.08
C GLU A 825 26.25 -29.04 -19.06
N ILE A 826 26.97 -29.12 -17.96
CA ILE A 826 28.38 -28.73 -17.90
C ILE A 826 29.20 -29.97 -17.59
N TYR A 827 30.17 -30.28 -18.44
CA TYR A 827 30.89 -31.54 -18.36
C TYR A 827 32.31 -31.43 -18.92
N SER A 828 33.13 -32.43 -18.59
CA SER A 828 34.41 -32.69 -19.24
C SER A 828 34.62 -34.19 -19.39
N PRO A 829 35.15 -34.67 -20.53
CA PRO A 829 35.48 -36.08 -20.72
C PRO A 829 36.73 -36.50 -19.93
N SER A 830 37.41 -35.57 -19.26
CA SER A 830 38.63 -35.80 -18.49
C SER A 830 38.51 -35.24 -17.07
N GLY A 831 39.28 -35.82 -16.15
CA GLY A 831 39.32 -35.43 -14.73
C GLY A 831 39.85 -36.57 -13.89
N ALA A 832 40.34 -36.27 -12.69
CA ALA A 832 40.77 -37.22 -11.69
C ALA A 832 40.02 -37.00 -10.37
N PRO A 833 39.84 -38.04 -9.54
CA PRO A 833 39.29 -37.89 -8.20
C PRO A 833 40.05 -36.82 -7.40
N GLY A 834 39.33 -35.83 -6.87
CA GLY A 834 39.91 -34.71 -6.11
C GLY A 834 40.25 -33.48 -6.95
N ASP A 835 40.08 -33.53 -8.27
CA ASP A 835 40.03 -32.33 -9.09
C ASP A 835 38.78 -31.50 -8.76
N SER A 836 38.86 -30.17 -8.85
CA SER A 836 37.70 -29.28 -8.73
C SER A 836 37.80 -28.05 -9.64
N LEU A 837 36.66 -27.40 -9.88
CA LEU A 837 36.58 -26.12 -10.54
C LEU A 837 35.48 -25.25 -9.93
N TYR A 838 35.56 -23.96 -10.22
CA TYR A 838 34.55 -22.97 -9.92
C TYR A 838 33.91 -22.48 -11.21
N LEU A 839 32.61 -22.25 -11.19
CA LEU A 839 31.81 -21.73 -12.29
C LEU A 839 30.99 -20.54 -11.80
N ASP A 840 30.84 -19.53 -12.63
CA ASP A 840 30.11 -18.32 -12.29
C ASP A 840 29.55 -17.66 -13.56
N GLU A 841 28.54 -16.81 -13.39
CA GLU A 841 27.88 -16.00 -14.41
C GLU A 841 27.56 -16.74 -15.72
N ILE A 842 26.81 -17.83 -15.58
CA ILE A 842 26.31 -18.61 -16.70
C ILE A 842 25.16 -17.85 -17.35
N VAL A 843 25.35 -17.46 -18.60
CA VAL A 843 24.43 -16.63 -19.38
C VAL A 843 23.88 -17.44 -20.55
N ILE A 844 22.57 -17.42 -20.70
CA ILE A 844 21.81 -17.78 -21.90
C ILE A 844 20.79 -16.66 -22.13
N ALA A 845 21.17 -15.65 -22.92
CA ALA A 845 20.35 -14.45 -23.09
C ALA A 845 20.10 -14.13 -24.56
N ASP A 846 18.96 -13.51 -24.87
CA ASP A 846 18.63 -13.04 -26.22
C ASP A 846 19.58 -11.91 -26.63
N SER A 847 20.27 -12.08 -27.76
CA SER A 847 21.29 -11.11 -28.20
C SER A 847 20.72 -9.75 -28.60
N ASN A 848 19.43 -9.70 -28.99
CA ASN A 848 18.74 -8.52 -29.50
C ASN A 848 17.38 -8.36 -28.83
#